data_AF-A0A5A8EE84-F1
#
_entry.id   AF-A0A5A8EE84-F1
#
_cell.length_a   1.000
_cell.length_b   1.000
_cell.length_c   1.000
_cell.angle_alpha   90.00
_cell.angle_beta   90.00
_cell.angle_gamma   90.00
#
_symmetry.space_group_name_H-M   'P 1'
#
loop_
_entity.id
_entity.type
_entity.pdbx_description
1 polymer ?
#
loop_
_entity_poly.entity_id
_entity_poly.type
_entity_poly.pdbx_seq_one_letter_code
_entity_poly.pdbx_strand_id
1 'polypeptide(L)'
;MLAFPFSAVQHIWNGTIIGSIVSPLLTVVMPASADIWFGPVFYQVMFFLGIAWVLIFVSLSVSIAVAFIREQKQSEFALRLFRGVAVLSTTALFLPVSSLLFRSYTCDAGSSVKGSTTDWLGAGIPCDNVWRMVGLGVVAVLLVLFFVLASFVAATFVDRRPGSLRWAAKSHGRVAVALLVAKVVLTAIYNVSPVTARGVGTTVTLIVVALGWLVSLYRELPMLRPVANALRAGSAAAFLWANVMLLVAQLVPHGDIAAPVIMGVPVAAIAGGMLVLTEARRVVNGKLSDCASVSHIVLWASARVQEAEQIQHQAEGTPVAIAIERLASTFRLRYVEHVENSAAGGHTSWHLISAGHNAEATAKHRLRLLAAAEEAYRTAMKSEASGLALVAAAKFYETFSPNTQQEVDCIAKLKAMQPAPDLAFVVFVRGIELSDSTAAEGGLAAIDRVMFEQMADETRALRATALRSMVELWAHLEQKRPDLWQVLQTGARLDADIVRCDFLFSRMLRLNPESTTILRAYSGFLSGLGFDPVRGMELRNRADRIDEVASRQRVSKVASVSLFSYGASLKGNRQLQLALTDASSPVVTISASSSNRGEIVAVTPAAAKLLLATRAGSLIGQNISTIVPPPFQDFHQHMLDGFGRSITAKSSIVGHEITLPVARRDGTIIACNLTVDESPPDATTMQPRLAAVLHPVPSAHDLVLFTGEADGFRIASASRGALSLFGVDPSTLKDRHIPLTSFLPSLSPSFVPFAGSASGRAEIHALRDAASLADSGTSASAAATPSHAKHRGGGRGAGAGAGSSLLAQVKPDKRGVARVRVAPMLSLKETGLVPLEFQGAPFATVLAGSVQCMRMMGSEVFLLRFVPTRLVIPAGVPLDGSEAEMLVDDNSDEAVAPRATLTA
;
A
#
# COMPACT_ATOMS: atom_id res chain seq x y z
N MET A 1 3.51 28.40 34.48
CA MET A 1 3.82 29.67 33.78
C MET A 1 3.39 30.88 34.59
N LEU A 2 2.11 30.98 34.97
CA LEU A 2 1.63 32.09 35.83
C LEU A 2 2.34 32.17 37.20
N ALA A 3 2.89 31.07 37.71
CA ALA A 3 3.66 31.08 38.94
C ALA A 3 5.02 31.82 38.87
N PHE A 4 5.61 32.05 37.68
CA PHE A 4 6.87 32.79 37.55
C PHE A 4 6.73 34.29 37.86
N PRO A 5 5.78 35.04 37.27
CA PRO A 5 5.65 36.46 37.57
C PRO A 5 5.21 36.71 39.03
N PHE A 6 4.37 35.86 39.59
CA PHE A 6 3.84 36.07 40.94
C PHE A 6 4.74 35.58 42.08
N SER A 7 5.72 34.70 41.82
CA SER A 7 6.71 34.31 42.83
C SER A 7 7.82 35.36 43.05
N ALA A 8 8.06 36.22 42.06
CA ALA A 8 9.11 37.22 42.10
C ALA A 8 8.83 38.34 43.12
N VAL A 9 7.56 38.63 43.40
CA VAL A 9 7.14 39.84 44.12
C VAL A 9 6.07 39.53 45.17
N GLN A 10 6.52 39.17 46.37
CA GLN A 10 5.65 38.81 47.50
C GLN A 10 4.86 40.01 48.06
N HIS A 11 5.34 41.25 47.85
CA HIS A 11 4.68 42.45 48.39
C HIS A 11 3.35 42.80 47.70
N ILE A 12 3.09 42.29 46.49
CA ILE A 12 1.82 42.46 45.77
C ILE A 12 0.62 41.90 46.56
N TRP A 13 0.91 40.91 47.41
CA TRP A 13 -0.09 40.16 48.16
C TRP A 13 -0.22 40.60 49.62
N ASN A 14 0.63 41.53 50.07
CA ASN A 14 0.65 41.95 51.47
C ASN A 14 -0.62 42.73 51.83
N GLY A 15 -1.33 42.27 52.87
CA GLY A 15 -2.51 42.96 53.42
C GLY A 15 -3.85 42.58 52.77
N THR A 16 -3.89 41.69 51.78
CA THR A 16 -5.13 41.21 51.17
C THR A 16 -5.52 39.82 51.68
N ILE A 17 -6.82 39.57 51.91
CA ILE A 17 -7.37 38.26 52.30
C ILE A 17 -7.02 37.18 51.26
N ILE A 18 -6.86 37.59 50.01
CA ILE A 18 -6.49 36.72 48.90
C ILE A 18 -4.99 36.39 48.95
N GLY A 19 -4.15 37.32 49.40
CA GLY A 19 -2.71 37.09 49.54
C GLY A 19 -2.35 35.97 50.51
N SER A 20 -3.13 35.76 51.58
CA SER A 20 -2.93 34.63 52.50
C SER A 20 -3.32 33.27 51.91
N ILE A 21 -4.13 33.23 50.84
CA ILE A 21 -4.59 32.00 50.16
C ILE A 21 -3.79 31.74 48.88
N VAL A 22 -3.50 32.79 48.11
CA VAL A 22 -2.90 32.72 46.77
C VAL A 22 -1.38 32.69 46.82
N SER A 23 -0.73 33.35 47.78
CA SER A 23 0.73 33.28 47.96
C SER A 23 1.22 31.85 48.30
N PRO A 24 0.58 31.09 49.21
CA PRO A 24 0.89 29.69 49.43
C PRO A 24 0.62 28.83 48.19
N LEU A 25 -0.53 29.01 47.54
CA LEU A 25 -0.92 28.19 46.38
C LEU A 25 0.03 28.39 45.18
N LEU A 26 0.50 29.62 44.92
CA LEU A 26 1.41 29.94 43.82
C LEU A 26 2.85 29.50 44.09
N THR A 27 3.27 29.44 45.36
CA THR A 27 4.59 28.95 45.76
C THR A 27 4.64 27.42 45.84
N VAL A 28 3.57 26.74 46.25
CA VAL A 28 3.45 25.27 46.21
C VAL A 28 3.58 24.69 44.79
N VAL A 29 3.22 25.46 43.77
CA VAL A 29 3.34 25.07 42.34
C VAL A 29 4.79 25.14 41.82
N MET A 30 5.72 25.78 42.55
CA MET A 30 7.16 25.79 42.26
C MET A 30 7.88 24.88 43.27
N PRO A 31 8.36 23.68 42.88
CA PRO A 31 9.05 22.78 43.82
C PRO A 31 10.33 23.35 44.42
N ALA A 32 10.87 24.41 43.82
CA ALA A 32 12.03 25.13 44.34
C ALA A 32 11.79 25.87 45.66
N SER A 33 10.53 26.09 46.05
CA SER A 33 10.16 26.60 47.38
C SER A 33 9.70 25.50 48.35
N ALA A 34 9.84 24.23 47.98
CA ALA A 34 9.44 23.12 48.82
C ALA A 34 10.31 22.97 50.09
N ASP A 35 11.56 23.44 50.02
CA ASP A 35 12.47 23.58 51.17
C ASP A 35 11.92 24.55 52.22
N ILE A 36 11.28 25.64 51.79
CA ILE A 36 10.69 26.68 52.66
C ILE A 36 9.40 26.19 53.34
N TRP A 37 8.59 25.38 52.64
CA TRP A 37 7.26 24.98 53.11
C TRP A 37 7.22 23.62 53.80
N PHE A 38 7.95 22.63 53.27
CA PHE A 38 7.93 21.24 53.72
C PHE A 38 9.24 20.81 54.38
N GLY A 39 10.21 21.71 54.46
CA GLY A 39 11.51 21.49 55.09
C GLY A 39 12.58 20.92 54.14
N PRO A 40 13.85 20.94 54.57
CA PRO A 40 15.00 20.55 53.74
C PRO A 40 14.97 19.08 53.32
N VAL A 41 14.50 18.19 54.20
CA VAL A 41 14.40 16.74 53.93
C VAL A 41 13.43 16.46 52.77
N PHE A 42 12.32 17.18 52.70
CA PHE A 42 11.35 17.01 51.61
C PHE A 42 11.94 17.39 50.25
N TYR A 43 12.69 18.50 50.20
CA TYR A 43 13.40 18.92 48.98
C TYR A 43 14.44 17.88 48.54
N GLN A 44 15.23 17.34 49.47
CA GLN A 44 16.23 16.29 49.16
C GLN A 44 15.56 15.06 48.52
N VAL A 45 14.47 14.56 49.11
CA VAL A 45 13.72 13.41 48.56
C VAL A 45 13.19 13.71 47.16
N MET A 46 12.59 14.90 46.94
CA MET A 46 12.09 15.30 45.62
C MET A 46 13.22 15.49 44.60
N PHE A 47 14.37 16.00 45.00
CA PHE A 47 15.54 16.15 44.14
C PHE A 47 16.04 14.80 43.62
N PHE A 48 16.23 13.81 44.50
CA PHE A 48 16.63 12.46 44.09
C PHE A 48 15.56 11.76 43.24
N LEU A 49 14.27 11.96 43.56
CA LEU A 49 13.16 11.46 42.73
C LEU A 49 13.16 12.10 41.34
N GLY A 50 13.51 13.39 41.24
CA GLY A 50 13.71 14.10 39.97
C GLY A 50 14.86 13.51 39.14
N ILE A 51 16.00 13.22 39.77
CA ILE A 51 17.12 12.52 39.10
C ILE A 51 16.70 11.14 38.62
N ALA A 52 16.05 10.34 39.48
CA ALA A 52 15.56 9.02 39.13
C ALA A 52 14.60 9.08 37.94
N TRP A 53 13.70 10.07 37.91
CA TRP A 53 12.79 10.29 36.79
C TRP A 53 13.53 10.58 35.47
N VAL A 54 14.55 11.46 35.48
CA VAL A 54 15.35 11.74 34.29
C VAL A 54 16.11 10.50 33.83
N LEU A 55 16.70 9.74 34.74
CA LEU A 55 17.41 8.50 34.41
C LEU A 55 16.48 7.43 33.82
N ILE A 56 15.25 7.28 34.34
CA ILE A 56 14.23 6.41 33.76
C ILE A 56 13.88 6.86 32.34
N PHE A 57 13.67 8.16 32.13
CA PHE A 57 13.33 8.67 30.79
C PHE A 57 14.47 8.50 29.79
N VAL A 58 15.72 8.78 30.19
CA VAL A 58 16.91 8.58 29.35
C VAL A 58 17.14 7.10 29.07
N SER A 59 17.10 6.24 30.09
CA SER A 59 17.32 4.79 29.92
C SER A 59 16.28 4.13 29.02
N LEU A 60 14.98 4.46 29.16
CA LEU A 60 13.94 3.97 28.25
C LEU A 60 14.17 4.45 26.82
N SER A 61 14.60 5.69 26.64
CA SER A 61 14.88 6.26 25.31
C SER A 61 16.09 5.61 24.65
N VAL A 62 17.18 5.40 25.40
CA VAL A 62 18.38 4.71 24.92
C VAL A 62 18.07 3.24 24.64
N SER A 63 17.30 2.58 25.50
CA SER A 63 16.82 1.21 25.28
C SER A 63 16.07 1.09 23.96
N ILE A 64 15.10 1.98 23.71
CA ILE A 64 14.33 1.99 22.46
C ILE A 64 15.25 2.34 21.28
N ALA A 65 16.14 3.32 21.40
CA ALA A 65 17.07 3.69 20.34
C ALA A 65 18.04 2.55 19.98
N VAL A 66 18.62 1.87 20.96
CA VAL A 66 19.54 0.73 20.76
C VAL A 66 18.81 -0.46 20.18
N ALA A 67 17.64 -0.79 20.71
CA ALA A 67 16.78 -1.83 20.17
C ALA A 67 16.44 -1.60 18.71
N PHE A 68 16.18 -0.34 18.40
CA PHE A 68 15.83 0.13 17.08
C PHE A 68 17.04 0.07 16.12
N ILE A 69 18.24 0.45 16.58
CA ILE A 69 19.50 0.30 15.82
C ILE A 69 19.84 -1.17 15.60
N ARG A 70 19.53 -2.05 16.57
CA ARG A 70 19.79 -3.49 16.52
C ARG A 70 18.64 -4.28 15.88
N GLU A 71 17.63 -3.60 15.35
CA GLU A 71 16.47 -4.18 14.65
C GLU A 71 15.75 -5.27 15.46
N GLN A 72 15.78 -5.19 16.80
CA GLN A 72 15.14 -6.17 17.67
C GLN A 72 13.69 -5.78 17.98
N LYS A 73 12.76 -6.72 17.77
CA LYS A 73 11.35 -6.58 18.18
C LYS A 73 11.27 -6.21 19.66
N GLN A 74 10.73 -5.02 19.93
CA GLN A 74 10.57 -4.53 21.29
C GLN A 74 9.29 -5.04 21.94
N SER A 75 9.36 -5.21 23.26
CA SER A 75 8.19 -5.51 24.08
C SER A 75 7.15 -4.38 23.95
N GLU A 76 5.91 -4.75 23.65
CA GLU A 76 4.79 -3.82 23.54
C GLU A 76 4.60 -3.01 24.83
N PHE A 77 4.90 -3.62 25.98
CA PHE A 77 4.86 -2.96 27.28
C PHE A 77 5.86 -1.80 27.38
N ALA A 78 7.09 -1.99 26.89
CA ALA A 78 8.14 -0.96 26.94
C ALA A 78 7.75 0.28 26.12
N LEU A 79 7.14 0.08 24.95
CA LEU A 79 6.65 1.18 24.11
C LEU A 79 5.47 1.93 24.75
N ARG A 80 4.54 1.22 25.40
CA ARG A 80 3.43 1.84 26.14
C ARG A 80 3.94 2.64 27.34
N LEU A 81 4.88 2.07 28.10
CA LEU A 81 5.51 2.73 29.24
C LEU A 81 6.26 4.00 28.78
N PHE A 82 7.06 3.91 27.73
CA PHE A 82 7.77 5.07 27.16
C PHE A 82 6.80 6.16 26.73
N ARG A 83 5.70 5.85 26.04
CA ARG A 83 4.68 6.85 25.66
C ARG A 83 4.13 7.59 26.89
N GLY A 84 3.83 6.87 27.97
CA GLY A 84 3.38 7.48 29.23
C GLY A 84 4.42 8.41 29.83
N VAL A 85 5.66 7.92 30.00
CA VAL A 85 6.78 8.69 30.57
C VAL A 85 7.12 9.91 29.72
N ALA A 86 7.13 9.77 28.39
CA ALA A 86 7.43 10.83 27.44
C ALA A 86 6.38 11.94 27.45
N VAL A 87 5.08 11.60 27.49
CA VAL A 87 3.99 12.58 27.62
C VAL A 87 4.10 13.32 28.95
N LEU A 88 4.32 12.61 30.05
CA LEU A 88 4.41 13.23 31.38
C LEU A 88 5.65 14.15 31.50
N SER A 89 6.78 13.71 30.95
CA SER A 89 8.06 14.45 30.95
C SER A 89 8.02 15.72 30.10
N THR A 90 7.24 15.74 29.01
CA THR A 90 7.10 16.93 28.15
C THR A 90 6.01 17.90 28.59
N THR A 91 5.08 17.47 29.44
CA THR A 91 3.90 18.26 29.84
C THR A 91 3.94 18.69 31.30
N ALA A 92 3.51 17.82 32.21
CA ALA A 92 3.28 18.14 33.62
C ALA A 92 4.57 18.15 34.44
N LEU A 93 5.45 17.17 34.25
CA LEU A 93 6.67 17.02 35.07
C LEU A 93 7.86 17.83 34.55
N PHE A 94 7.76 18.41 33.35
CA PHE A 94 8.85 19.19 32.78
C PHE A 94 9.32 20.33 33.69
N LEU A 95 8.37 21.16 34.16
CA LEU A 95 8.65 22.30 35.01
C LEU A 95 9.08 21.87 36.42
N PRO A 96 8.38 20.95 37.11
CA PRO A 96 8.81 20.48 38.42
C PRO A 96 10.21 19.89 38.45
N VAL A 97 10.52 18.95 37.53
CA VAL A 97 11.81 18.25 37.50
C VAL A 97 12.93 19.22 37.15
N SER A 98 12.76 20.05 36.11
CA SER A 98 13.78 21.05 35.76
C SER A 98 14.01 22.07 36.88
N SER A 99 12.96 22.50 37.58
CA SER A 99 13.08 23.44 38.70
C SER A 99 13.85 22.83 39.89
N LEU A 100 13.62 21.57 40.23
CA LEU A 100 14.36 20.87 41.30
C LEU A 100 15.84 20.76 40.95
N LEU A 101 16.17 20.41 39.71
CA LEU A 101 17.55 20.28 39.25
C LEU A 101 18.25 21.65 39.20
N PHE A 102 17.61 22.70 38.69
CA PHE A 102 18.19 24.04 38.67
C PHE A 102 18.35 24.65 40.08
N ARG A 103 17.47 24.35 41.05
CA ARG A 103 17.62 24.84 42.44
C ARG A 103 18.90 24.32 43.09
N SER A 104 19.41 23.14 42.71
CA SER A 104 20.68 22.61 43.23
C SER A 104 21.92 23.49 42.93
N TYR A 105 21.83 24.44 41.97
CA TYR A 105 22.93 25.34 41.68
C TYR A 105 23.16 26.39 42.77
N THR A 106 22.16 26.68 43.60
CA THR A 106 22.34 27.58 44.74
C THR A 106 23.01 26.86 45.92
N CYS A 107 23.78 27.62 46.69
CA CYS A 107 24.53 27.11 47.83
C CYS A 107 23.65 26.57 48.96
N ASP A 108 22.52 27.22 49.19
CA ASP A 108 21.57 26.95 50.27
C ASP A 108 20.57 25.82 49.95
N ALA A 109 20.69 25.17 48.78
CA ALA A 109 19.73 24.20 48.30
C ALA A 109 19.63 22.99 49.25
N GLY A 110 18.47 22.81 49.89
CA GLY A 110 18.23 21.68 50.81
C GLY A 110 18.98 21.75 52.13
N SER A 111 19.53 22.91 52.51
CA SER A 111 20.12 23.16 53.83
C SER A 111 19.06 23.45 54.88
N SER A 112 19.32 23.08 56.13
CA SER A 112 18.51 23.49 57.28
C SER A 112 18.69 24.98 57.64
N VAL A 113 19.76 25.62 57.14
CA VAL A 113 20.10 27.02 57.40
C VAL A 113 19.99 27.84 56.12
N LYS A 114 19.04 28.79 56.09
CA LYS A 114 18.79 29.65 54.93
C LYS A 114 20.00 30.56 54.65
N GLY A 115 20.55 30.48 53.44
CA GLY A 115 21.73 31.24 53.03
C GLY A 115 23.07 30.64 53.47
N SER A 116 23.09 29.38 53.91
CA SER A 116 24.33 28.67 54.23
C SER A 116 25.29 28.60 53.03
N THR A 117 26.57 28.88 53.26
CA THR A 117 27.66 28.74 52.29
C THR A 117 28.46 27.45 52.49
N THR A 118 28.17 26.71 53.56
CA THR A 118 28.93 25.53 53.99
C THR A 118 28.12 24.24 53.92
N ASP A 119 26.86 24.29 53.46
CA ASP A 119 25.95 23.15 53.51
C ASP A 119 25.10 23.02 52.25
N TRP A 120 25.61 22.28 51.27
CA TRP A 120 24.89 21.91 50.06
C TRP A 120 24.16 20.57 50.23
N LEU A 121 22.85 20.53 49.93
CA LEU A 121 21.96 19.36 50.08
C LEU A 121 21.87 18.77 51.50
N GLY A 122 22.23 19.52 52.54
CA GLY A 122 22.24 19.03 53.93
C GLY A 122 23.42 18.09 54.24
N ALA A 123 24.44 18.05 53.39
CA ALA A 123 25.60 17.17 53.51
C ALA A 123 26.85 17.86 54.10
N GLY A 124 26.75 19.13 54.53
CA GLY A 124 27.89 19.90 55.06
C GLY A 124 29.00 20.16 54.02
N ILE A 125 28.65 20.15 52.73
CA ILE A 125 29.59 20.39 51.64
C ILE A 125 29.69 21.89 51.38
N PRO A 126 30.90 22.50 51.49
CA PRO A 126 31.07 23.92 51.23
C PRO A 126 30.97 24.27 49.74
N CYS A 127 30.59 25.51 49.46
CA CYS A 127 30.27 25.95 48.10
C CYS A 127 31.46 25.95 47.12
N ASP A 128 32.68 26.11 47.62
CA ASP A 128 33.91 26.07 46.85
C ASP A 128 34.44 24.64 46.64
N ASN A 129 33.74 23.62 47.15
CA ASN A 129 34.19 22.24 47.08
C ASN A 129 34.16 21.68 45.65
N VAL A 130 35.22 20.97 45.27
CA VAL A 130 35.35 20.24 43.99
C VAL A 130 34.22 19.23 43.81
N TRP A 131 33.79 18.53 44.87
CA TRP A 131 32.72 17.53 44.79
C TRP A 131 31.37 18.14 44.41
N ARG A 132 31.08 19.36 44.85
CA ARG A 132 29.90 20.12 44.39
C ARG A 132 30.00 20.42 42.90
N MET A 133 31.16 20.85 42.41
CA MET A 133 31.35 21.14 40.98
C MET A 133 31.15 19.90 40.11
N VAL A 134 31.65 18.74 40.54
CA VAL A 134 31.42 17.45 39.86
C VAL A 134 29.93 17.11 39.86
N GLY A 135 29.26 17.24 41.02
CA GLY A 135 27.81 17.00 41.14
C GLY A 135 26.97 17.91 40.23
N LEU A 136 27.28 19.21 40.20
CA LEU A 136 26.63 20.16 39.30
C LEU A 136 26.90 19.85 37.82
N GLY A 137 28.11 19.38 37.49
CA GLY A 137 28.43 18.90 36.15
C GLY A 137 27.53 17.74 35.70
N VAL A 138 27.30 16.75 36.58
CA VAL A 138 26.37 15.64 36.31
C VAL A 138 24.93 16.15 36.14
N VAL A 139 24.47 17.05 37.01
CA VAL A 139 23.14 17.66 36.90
C VAL A 139 22.98 18.44 35.59
N ALA A 140 24.02 19.16 35.15
CA ALA A 140 24.03 19.85 33.86
C ALA A 140 23.82 18.88 32.68
N VAL A 141 24.57 17.77 32.67
CA VAL A 141 24.43 16.74 31.63
C VAL A 141 23.02 16.14 31.64
N LEU A 142 22.47 15.82 32.81
CA LEU A 142 21.10 15.31 32.95
C LEU A 142 20.05 16.30 32.46
N LEU A 143 20.21 17.59 32.78
CA LEU A 143 19.32 18.66 32.30
C LEU A 143 19.36 18.80 30.77
N VAL A 144 20.56 18.77 30.18
CA VAL A 144 20.73 18.83 28.72
C VAL A 144 20.08 17.61 28.05
N LEU A 145 20.35 16.39 28.55
CA LEU A 145 19.75 15.16 28.02
C LEU A 145 18.23 15.18 28.15
N PHE A 146 17.71 15.57 29.33
CA PHE A 146 16.28 15.69 29.58
C PHE A 146 15.63 16.67 28.60
N PHE A 147 16.25 17.84 28.39
CA PHE A 147 15.75 18.86 27.48
C PHE A 147 15.78 18.43 26.01
N VAL A 148 16.90 17.87 25.53
CA VAL A 148 17.03 17.40 24.15
C VAL A 148 15.99 16.32 23.87
N LEU A 149 15.84 15.36 24.78
CA LEU A 149 14.91 14.26 24.63
C LEU A 149 13.45 14.71 24.73
N ALA A 150 13.12 15.62 25.66
CA ALA A 150 11.79 16.21 25.74
C ALA A 150 11.45 17.04 24.49
N SER A 151 12.42 17.78 23.94
CA SER A 151 12.25 18.55 22.70
C SER A 151 12.03 17.64 21.51
N PHE A 152 12.81 16.54 21.40
CA PHE A 152 12.61 15.52 20.39
C PHE A 152 11.20 14.92 20.48
N VAL A 153 10.76 14.50 21.67
CA VAL A 153 9.41 13.94 21.87
C VAL A 153 8.33 14.94 21.49
N ALA A 154 8.46 16.21 21.90
CA ALA A 154 7.49 17.24 21.57
C ALA A 154 7.42 17.55 20.06
N ALA A 155 8.51 17.34 19.32
CA ALA A 155 8.57 17.51 17.88
C ALA A 155 7.99 16.31 17.10
N THR A 156 8.29 15.07 17.54
CA THR A 156 8.03 13.85 16.77
C THR A 156 6.75 13.13 17.19
N PHE A 157 6.46 13.03 18.48
CA PHE A 157 5.30 12.31 19.04
C PHE A 157 4.05 13.21 19.10
N VAL A 158 3.58 13.60 17.92
CA VAL A 158 2.37 14.39 17.73
C VAL A 158 1.32 13.55 17.03
N ASP A 159 0.08 13.56 17.55
CA ASP A 159 -1.06 13.00 16.82
C ASP A 159 -1.41 13.93 15.65
N ARG A 160 -0.99 13.50 14.45
CA ARG A 160 -1.17 14.22 13.18
C ARG A 160 -2.34 13.70 12.37
N ARG A 161 -3.16 12.79 12.91
CA ARG A 161 -4.30 12.23 12.17
C ARG A 161 -5.33 13.33 11.89
N PRO A 162 -5.67 13.61 10.62
CA PRO A 162 -6.51 14.76 10.27
C PRO A 162 -7.95 14.63 10.82
N GLY A 163 -8.48 13.41 10.95
CA GLY A 163 -9.79 13.12 11.55
C GLY A 163 -9.81 13.04 13.08
N SER A 164 -8.65 13.12 13.76
CA SER A 164 -8.58 12.88 15.21
C SER A 164 -9.42 13.89 15.99
N LEU A 165 -10.36 13.36 16.78
CA LEU A 165 -11.20 14.13 17.70
C LEU A 165 -10.50 14.38 19.06
N ARG A 166 -9.21 14.08 19.18
CA ARG A 166 -8.46 14.29 20.43
C ARG A 166 -8.07 15.75 20.61
N TRP A 167 -8.19 16.26 21.84
CA TRP A 167 -7.79 17.63 22.21
C TRP A 167 -6.30 17.91 22.03
N ALA A 168 -5.47 16.88 22.01
CA ALA A 168 -4.02 16.97 21.87
C ALA A 168 -3.53 16.85 20.41
N ALA A 169 -4.43 16.70 19.43
CA ALA A 169 -4.07 16.56 18.01
C ALA A 169 -3.56 17.88 17.42
N LYS A 170 -2.43 17.83 16.68
CA LYS A 170 -1.73 19.02 16.19
C LYS A 170 -1.18 18.78 14.78
N SER A 171 -1.03 19.85 14.02
CA SER A 171 -0.35 19.84 12.73
C SER A 171 1.16 19.61 12.89
N HIS A 172 1.80 20.27 13.86
CA HIS A 172 3.23 20.16 14.14
C HIS A 172 3.63 20.44 15.59
N GLY A 173 4.82 19.97 15.97
CA GLY A 173 5.39 20.13 17.32
C GLY A 173 6.21 21.41 17.54
N ARG A 174 6.56 22.17 16.49
CA ARG A 174 7.55 23.27 16.56
C ARG A 174 7.24 24.36 17.59
N VAL A 175 5.99 24.82 17.65
CA VAL A 175 5.54 25.79 18.67
C VAL A 175 5.65 25.22 20.09
N ALA A 176 5.47 23.91 20.27
CA ALA A 176 5.66 23.26 21.57
C ALA A 176 7.14 23.18 21.96
N VAL A 177 8.04 22.94 20.99
CA VAL A 177 9.51 22.96 21.21
C VAL A 177 9.98 24.36 21.59
N ALA A 178 9.55 25.40 20.85
CA ALA A 178 9.86 26.79 21.18
C ALA A 178 9.38 27.16 22.59
N LEU A 179 8.19 26.70 22.98
CA LEU A 179 7.69 26.88 24.33
C LEU A 179 8.55 26.14 25.37
N LEU A 180 9.00 24.90 25.09
CA LEU A 180 9.92 24.16 25.96
C LEU A 180 11.25 24.89 26.16
N VAL A 181 11.85 25.42 25.09
CA VAL A 181 13.06 26.27 25.17
C VAL A 181 12.82 27.44 26.11
N ALA A 182 11.72 28.18 25.91
CA ALA A 182 11.36 29.30 26.78
C ALA A 182 11.15 28.85 28.23
N LYS A 183 10.55 27.67 28.47
CA LYS A 183 10.39 27.11 29.82
C LYS A 183 11.74 26.87 30.49
N VAL A 184 12.71 26.28 29.80
CA VAL A 184 14.04 25.97 30.36
C VAL A 184 14.83 27.22 30.67
N VAL A 185 14.85 28.17 29.73
CA VAL A 185 15.55 29.44 29.95
C VAL A 185 14.95 30.16 31.15
N LEU A 186 13.62 30.18 31.26
CA LEU A 186 12.92 30.80 32.38
C LEU A 186 13.16 30.10 33.71
N THR A 187 13.12 28.76 33.74
CA THR A 187 13.41 28.01 34.97
C THR A 187 14.86 28.18 35.40
N ALA A 188 15.80 28.24 34.47
CA ALA A 188 17.21 28.51 34.77
C ALA A 188 17.39 29.89 35.42
N ILE A 189 16.86 30.96 34.80
CA ILE A 189 16.98 32.34 35.29
C ILE A 189 16.42 32.48 36.71
N TYR A 190 15.22 31.94 36.96
CA TYR A 190 14.53 32.08 38.25
C TYR A 190 15.16 31.27 39.38
N ASN A 191 15.75 30.11 39.09
CA ASN A 191 16.32 29.25 40.12
C ASN A 191 17.82 29.55 40.38
N VAL A 192 18.57 29.96 39.37
CA VAL A 192 20.03 30.20 39.50
C VAL A 192 20.31 31.62 40.00
N SER A 193 19.57 32.62 39.52
CA SER A 193 19.82 34.04 39.84
C SER A 193 18.53 34.78 40.23
N PRO A 194 18.02 34.60 41.47
CA PRO A 194 16.76 35.23 41.90
C PRO A 194 16.81 36.76 41.90
N VAL A 195 18.00 37.36 42.07
CA VAL A 195 18.19 38.83 42.00
C VAL A 195 18.00 39.32 40.56
N THR A 196 18.67 38.67 39.60
CA THR A 196 18.54 38.98 38.17
C THR A 196 17.11 38.73 37.68
N ALA A 197 16.45 37.69 38.18
CA ALA A 197 15.06 37.36 37.84
C ALA A 197 14.06 38.48 38.20
N ARG A 198 14.34 39.25 39.26
CA ARG A 198 13.53 40.41 39.69
C ARG A 198 13.88 41.72 38.97
N GLY A 199 14.84 41.70 38.05
CA GLY A 199 15.21 42.88 37.28
C GLY A 199 14.12 43.31 36.31
N VAL A 200 14.06 44.61 36.02
CA VAL A 200 13.13 45.15 35.00
C VAL A 200 13.41 44.52 33.63
N GLY A 201 14.69 44.28 33.30
CA GLY A 201 15.11 43.68 32.04
C GLY A 201 14.56 42.26 31.80
N THR A 202 14.52 41.40 32.83
CA THR A 202 13.94 40.04 32.71
C THR A 202 12.43 40.08 32.56
N THR A 203 11.75 41.02 33.21
CA THR A 203 10.31 41.22 33.03
C THR A 203 9.98 41.70 31.60
N VAL A 204 10.78 42.60 31.02
CA VAL A 204 10.62 43.05 29.64
C VAL A 204 10.83 41.90 28.65
N THR A 205 11.87 41.08 28.82
CA THR A 205 12.10 39.93 27.94
C THR A 205 10.96 38.90 28.03
N LEU A 206 10.38 38.70 29.23
CA LEU A 206 9.21 37.85 29.41
C LEU A 206 7.97 38.36 28.67
N ILE A 207 7.74 39.67 28.67
CA ILE A 207 6.66 40.30 27.89
C ILE A 207 6.87 40.04 26.40
N VAL A 208 8.09 40.22 25.89
CA VAL A 208 8.43 39.96 24.48
C VAL A 208 8.21 38.49 24.12
N VAL A 209 8.65 37.56 24.97
CA VAL A 209 8.45 36.11 24.76
C VAL A 209 6.96 35.75 24.82
N ALA A 210 6.20 36.30 25.76
CA ALA A 210 4.76 36.07 25.88
C ALA A 210 3.99 36.60 24.66
N LEU A 211 4.35 37.78 24.17
CA LEU A 211 3.79 38.37 22.95
C LEU A 211 4.16 37.52 21.72
N GLY A 212 5.42 37.13 21.59
CA GLY A 212 5.87 36.24 20.51
C GLY A 212 5.14 34.89 20.52
N TRP A 213 4.88 34.33 21.70
CA TRP A 213 4.09 33.11 21.84
C TRP A 213 2.63 33.31 21.41
N LEU A 214 1.98 34.40 21.81
CA LEU A 214 0.61 34.73 21.41
C LEU A 214 0.51 34.96 19.88
N VAL A 215 1.45 35.71 19.30
CA VAL A 215 1.53 35.95 17.85
C VAL A 215 1.77 34.66 17.07
N SER A 216 2.65 33.78 17.57
CA SER A 216 2.90 32.47 16.97
C SER A 216 1.64 31.59 16.99
N LEU A 217 0.88 31.58 18.10
CA LEU A 217 -0.39 30.86 18.17
C LEU A 217 -1.46 31.43 17.22
N TYR A 218 -1.52 32.75 17.07
CA TYR A 218 -2.43 33.41 16.15
C TYR A 218 -2.10 33.11 14.67
N ARG A 219 -0.82 33.09 14.30
CA ARG A 219 -0.39 32.85 12.90
C ARG A 219 -0.36 31.39 12.48
N GLU A 220 0.04 30.48 13.38
CA GLU A 220 0.28 29.07 13.03
C GLU A 220 -0.90 28.15 13.36
N LEU A 221 -1.76 28.51 14.31
CA LEU A 221 -2.93 27.71 14.73
C LEU A 221 -2.62 26.19 14.86
N PRO A 222 -1.62 25.78 15.66
CA PRO A 222 -1.03 24.45 15.58
C PRO A 222 -1.96 23.29 15.97
N MET A 223 -3.01 23.53 16.77
CA MET A 223 -3.98 22.49 17.12
C MET A 223 -5.02 22.32 16.01
N LEU A 224 -5.45 21.08 15.74
CA LEU A 224 -6.49 20.81 14.75
C LEU A 224 -7.88 21.26 15.19
N ARG A 225 -8.08 21.47 16.51
CA ARG A 225 -9.34 21.98 17.07
C ARG A 225 -9.25 23.47 17.38
N PRO A 226 -10.16 24.31 16.85
CA PRO A 226 -10.18 25.75 17.12
C PRO A 226 -10.22 26.09 18.62
N VAL A 227 -11.01 25.36 19.40
CA VAL A 227 -11.14 25.56 20.86
C VAL A 227 -9.82 25.27 21.59
N ALA A 228 -9.04 24.28 21.14
CA ALA A 228 -7.75 23.97 21.75
C ALA A 228 -6.72 25.08 21.48
N ASN A 229 -6.73 25.68 20.29
CA ASN A 229 -5.92 26.88 19.98
C ASN A 229 -6.34 28.06 20.89
N ALA A 230 -7.64 28.28 21.06
CA ALA A 230 -8.18 29.32 21.93
C ALA A 230 -7.75 29.16 23.40
N LEU A 231 -7.80 27.95 23.96
CA LEU A 231 -7.36 27.68 25.33
C LEU A 231 -5.86 27.98 25.52
N ARG A 232 -5.02 27.61 24.55
CA ARG A 232 -3.58 27.92 24.61
C ARG A 232 -3.31 29.41 24.46
N ALA A 233 -4.02 30.09 23.56
CA ALA A 233 -3.92 31.53 23.39
C ALA A 233 -4.35 32.29 24.64
N GLY A 234 -5.44 31.83 25.30
CA GLY A 234 -5.87 32.38 26.58
C GLY A 234 -4.80 32.23 27.66
N SER A 235 -4.11 31.08 27.72
CA SER A 235 -2.99 30.90 28.65
C SER A 235 -1.79 31.82 28.35
N ALA A 236 -1.51 32.08 27.07
CA ALA A 236 -0.45 33.00 26.65
C ALA A 236 -0.80 34.46 26.96
N ALA A 237 -2.05 34.87 26.73
CA ALA A 237 -2.54 36.21 27.04
C ALA A 237 -2.62 36.47 28.55
N ALA A 238 -3.05 35.47 29.33
CA ALA A 238 -3.00 35.52 30.80
C ALA A 238 -1.55 35.71 31.29
N PHE A 239 -0.60 34.98 30.70
CA PHE A 239 0.82 35.10 31.03
C PHE A 239 1.38 36.47 30.62
N LEU A 240 1.01 36.99 29.45
CA LEU A 240 1.39 38.34 29.01
C LEU A 240 0.90 39.39 30.00
N TRP A 241 -0.39 39.37 30.36
CA TRP A 241 -0.98 40.31 31.31
C TRP A 241 -0.31 40.26 32.68
N ALA A 242 -0.05 39.05 33.19
CA ALA A 242 0.66 38.87 34.47
C ALA A 242 2.06 39.52 34.46
N ASN A 243 2.80 39.42 33.35
CA ASN A 243 4.12 40.06 33.23
C ASN A 243 4.03 41.59 33.03
N VAL A 244 2.99 42.09 32.36
CA VAL A 244 2.73 43.54 32.27
C VAL A 244 2.43 44.12 33.66
N MET A 245 1.58 43.46 34.44
CA MET A 245 1.29 43.91 35.82
C MET A 245 2.52 43.80 36.72
N LEU A 246 3.37 42.79 36.52
CA LEU A 246 4.66 42.68 37.22
C LEU A 246 5.58 43.87 36.91
N LEU A 247 5.62 44.32 35.65
CA LEU A 247 6.40 45.50 35.26
C LEU A 247 5.86 46.76 35.94
N VAL A 248 4.53 46.92 35.97
CA VAL A 248 3.88 48.04 36.68
C VAL A 248 4.20 48.00 38.18
N ALA A 249 4.21 46.82 38.80
CA ALA A 249 4.61 46.64 40.20
C ALA A 249 6.02 47.17 40.49
N GLN A 250 6.96 46.87 39.59
CA GLN A 250 8.36 47.28 39.73
C GLN A 250 8.55 48.78 39.53
N LEU A 251 7.74 49.40 38.66
CA LEU A 251 7.78 50.84 38.38
C LEU A 251 7.03 51.69 39.41
N VAL A 252 5.99 51.13 40.05
CA VAL A 252 5.14 51.80 41.04
C VAL A 252 5.05 50.94 42.31
N PRO A 253 6.04 51.01 43.22
CA PRO A 253 6.15 50.08 44.34
C PRO A 253 5.07 50.26 45.44
N HIS A 254 4.33 51.37 45.43
CA HIS A 254 3.36 51.74 46.48
C HIS A 254 1.90 51.58 46.01
N GLY A 255 1.67 51.14 44.77
CA GLY A 255 0.32 50.94 44.24
C GLY A 255 -0.23 49.55 44.55
N ASP A 256 -1.50 49.47 44.96
CA ASP A 256 -2.20 48.18 45.04
C ASP A 256 -2.53 47.68 43.63
N ILE A 257 -1.85 46.62 43.22
CA ILE A 257 -2.05 45.96 41.93
C ILE A 257 -2.75 44.60 42.04
N ALA A 258 -3.20 44.20 43.24
CA ALA A 258 -3.85 42.91 43.44
C ALA A 258 -5.16 42.82 42.65
N ALA A 259 -5.99 43.87 42.68
CA ALA A 259 -7.24 43.95 41.93
C ALA A 259 -7.08 43.82 40.40
N PRO A 260 -6.21 44.60 39.72
CA PRO A 260 -6.01 44.47 38.27
C PRO A 260 -5.34 43.14 37.87
N VAL A 261 -4.58 42.50 38.75
CA VAL A 261 -4.05 41.16 38.51
C VAL A 261 -5.18 40.11 38.57
N ILE A 262 -5.97 40.10 39.64
CA ILE A 262 -7.00 39.07 39.88
C ILE A 262 -8.12 39.16 38.83
N MET A 263 -8.59 40.38 38.54
CA MET A 263 -9.65 40.59 37.56
C MET A 263 -9.13 40.60 36.12
N GLY A 264 -7.92 41.12 35.90
CA GLY A 264 -7.37 41.27 34.55
C GLY A 264 -6.83 39.97 33.95
N VAL A 265 -6.29 39.03 34.74
CA VAL A 265 -5.84 37.72 34.25
C VAL A 265 -6.96 36.93 33.53
N PRO A 266 -8.15 36.70 34.12
CA PRO A 266 -9.23 35.99 33.44
C PRO A 266 -9.77 36.77 32.23
N VAL A 267 -9.88 38.10 32.32
CA VAL A 267 -10.32 38.95 31.19
C VAL A 267 -9.33 38.85 30.03
N ALA A 268 -8.03 38.95 30.30
CA ALA A 268 -6.98 38.79 29.29
C ALA A 268 -6.98 37.38 28.69
N ALA A 269 -7.21 36.35 29.50
CA ALA A 269 -7.34 34.97 29.03
C ALA A 269 -8.51 34.79 28.05
N ILE A 270 -9.67 35.35 28.39
CA ILE A 270 -10.86 35.32 27.54
C ILE A 270 -10.62 36.11 26.25
N ALA A 271 -10.07 37.32 26.35
CA ALA A 271 -9.78 38.18 25.20
C ALA A 271 -8.80 37.52 24.22
N GLY A 272 -7.68 36.99 24.71
CA GLY A 272 -6.70 36.29 23.88
C GLY A 272 -7.24 34.99 23.28
N GLY A 273 -8.05 34.25 24.05
CA GLY A 273 -8.74 33.06 23.56
C GLY A 273 -9.75 33.39 22.46
N MET A 274 -10.54 34.44 22.62
CA MET A 274 -11.51 34.91 21.64
C MET A 274 -10.84 35.44 20.36
N LEU A 275 -9.72 36.15 20.49
CA LEU A 275 -8.93 36.61 19.34
C LEU A 275 -8.49 35.45 18.44
N VAL A 276 -7.95 34.39 19.04
CA VAL A 276 -7.50 33.21 18.26
C VAL A 276 -8.68 32.35 17.82
N LEU A 277 -9.76 32.28 18.60
CA LEU A 277 -10.96 31.53 18.22
C LEU A 277 -11.67 32.15 17.01
N THR A 278 -11.74 33.48 16.95
CA THR A 278 -12.34 34.20 15.82
C THR A 278 -11.53 33.97 14.55
N GLU A 279 -10.20 34.06 14.61
CA GLU A 279 -9.34 33.74 13.46
C GLU A 279 -9.45 32.27 13.06
N ALA A 280 -9.41 31.33 14.01
CA ALA A 280 -9.54 29.91 13.70
C ALA A 280 -10.91 29.58 13.06
N ARG A 281 -12.00 30.22 13.51
CA ARG A 281 -13.32 30.08 12.89
C ARG A 281 -13.39 30.73 11.51
N ARG A 282 -12.76 31.89 11.33
CA ARG A 282 -12.62 32.56 10.03
C ARG A 282 -11.92 31.65 9.03
N VAL A 283 -10.83 30.99 9.44
CA VAL A 283 -10.12 30.02 8.61
C VAL A 283 -11.03 28.83 8.30
N VAL A 284 -11.61 28.16 9.30
CA VAL A 284 -12.43 26.94 9.09
C VAL A 284 -13.64 27.20 8.17
N ASN A 285 -14.35 28.31 8.38
CA ASN A 285 -15.57 28.65 7.65
C ASN A 285 -15.31 29.43 6.34
N GLY A 286 -14.07 29.91 6.14
CA GLY A 286 -13.68 30.70 4.98
C GLY A 286 -13.43 29.86 3.72
N LYS A 287 -13.04 30.54 2.64
CA LYS A 287 -12.64 29.88 1.39
C LYS A 287 -11.18 29.43 1.47
N LEU A 288 -10.84 28.39 0.70
CA LEU A 288 -9.46 27.89 0.62
C LEU A 288 -8.48 28.97 0.12
N SER A 289 -8.93 29.87 -0.76
CA SER A 289 -8.14 31.00 -1.27
C SER A 289 -7.73 32.01 -0.20
N ASP A 290 -8.47 32.07 0.91
CA ASP A 290 -8.26 33.07 1.97
C ASP A 290 -7.20 32.59 2.98
N CYS A 291 -6.69 31.36 2.81
CA CYS A 291 -5.69 30.77 3.68
C CYS A 291 -4.29 31.33 3.39
N ALA A 292 -3.78 32.16 4.29
CA ALA A 292 -2.47 32.81 4.15
C ALA A 292 -1.26 31.90 4.42
N SER A 293 -1.42 30.76 5.11
CA SER A 293 -0.32 29.88 5.51
C SER A 293 -0.65 28.40 5.27
N VAL A 294 0.40 27.57 5.15
CA VAL A 294 0.24 26.11 5.03
C VAL A 294 -0.49 25.52 6.25
N SER A 295 -0.21 26.05 7.45
CA SER A 295 -0.90 25.64 8.67
C SER A 295 -2.40 25.96 8.63
N HIS A 296 -2.81 27.09 8.04
CA HIS A 296 -4.22 27.41 7.79
C HIS A 296 -4.88 26.42 6.83
N ILE A 297 -4.20 26.06 5.73
CA ILE A 297 -4.71 25.08 4.77
C ILE A 297 -4.91 23.71 5.44
N VAL A 298 -3.95 23.27 6.26
CA VAL A 298 -4.04 22.00 7.01
C VAL A 298 -5.20 22.04 8.01
N LEU A 299 -5.39 23.15 8.73
CA LEU A 299 -6.51 23.32 9.65
C LEU A 299 -7.86 23.27 8.90
N TRP A 300 -7.97 24.00 7.79
CA TRP A 300 -9.15 24.04 6.93
C TRP A 300 -9.52 22.65 6.39
N ALA A 301 -8.51 21.88 5.93
CA ALA A 301 -8.69 20.52 5.44
C ALA A 301 -9.11 19.58 6.57
N SER A 302 -8.42 19.64 7.73
CA SER A 302 -8.71 18.78 8.88
C SER A 302 -10.12 18.98 9.44
N ALA A 303 -10.65 20.20 9.42
CA ALA A 303 -12.02 20.46 9.88
C ALA A 303 -13.06 19.72 9.02
N ARG A 304 -12.87 19.67 7.70
CA ARG A 304 -13.74 18.94 6.76
C ARG A 304 -13.58 17.43 6.89
N VAL A 305 -12.37 16.96 7.17
CA VAL A 305 -12.12 15.54 7.47
C VAL A 305 -12.80 15.13 8.78
N GLN A 306 -12.72 15.94 9.83
CA GLN A 306 -13.41 15.70 11.10
C GLN A 306 -14.93 15.66 10.92
N GLU A 307 -15.49 16.58 10.14
CA GLU A 307 -16.92 16.56 9.79
C GLU A 307 -17.30 15.27 9.03
N ALA A 308 -16.48 14.86 8.05
CA ALA A 308 -16.67 13.63 7.31
C ALA A 308 -16.58 12.35 8.20
N GLU A 309 -15.71 12.34 9.21
CA GLU A 309 -15.64 11.25 10.19
C GLU A 309 -16.79 11.28 11.18
N GLN A 310 -17.25 12.46 11.60
CA GLN A 310 -18.44 12.58 12.44
C GLN A 310 -19.68 12.03 11.74
N ILE A 311 -19.84 12.32 10.43
CA ILE A 311 -20.90 11.72 9.61
C ILE A 311 -20.74 10.19 9.55
N GLN A 312 -19.52 9.67 9.39
CA GLN A 312 -19.27 8.23 9.36
C GLN A 312 -19.67 7.56 10.68
N HIS A 313 -19.24 8.10 11.82
CA HIS A 313 -19.57 7.56 13.14
C HIS A 313 -21.06 7.62 13.44
N GLN A 314 -21.74 8.69 13.03
CA GLN A 314 -23.21 8.79 13.14
C GLN A 314 -23.94 7.84 12.18
N ALA A 315 -23.29 7.43 11.09
CA ALA A 315 -23.87 6.53 10.09
C ALA A 315 -23.74 5.04 10.43
N GLU A 316 -22.89 4.65 11.38
CA GLU A 316 -22.70 3.25 11.79
C GLU A 316 -24.04 2.61 12.21
N GLY A 317 -24.44 1.52 11.55
CA GLY A 317 -25.72 0.84 11.79
C GLY A 317 -26.96 1.46 11.12
N THR A 318 -26.80 2.51 10.30
CA THR A 318 -27.90 3.21 9.59
C THR A 318 -27.88 2.92 8.07
N PRO A 319 -28.98 3.17 7.33
CA PRO A 319 -28.98 3.07 5.86
C PRO A 319 -27.97 4.01 5.17
N VAL A 320 -27.47 5.03 5.87
CA VAL A 320 -26.40 5.92 5.38
C VAL A 320 -25.08 5.17 5.21
N ALA A 321 -24.75 4.22 6.10
CA ALA A 321 -23.54 3.40 5.95
C ALA A 321 -23.58 2.56 4.66
N ILE A 322 -24.73 1.97 4.35
CA ILE A 322 -24.96 1.20 3.12
C ILE A 322 -24.84 2.12 1.89
N ALA A 323 -25.37 3.34 1.96
CA ALA A 323 -25.25 4.33 0.88
C ALA A 323 -23.80 4.79 0.67
N ILE A 324 -23.02 4.98 1.74
CA ILE A 324 -21.58 5.30 1.68
C ILE A 324 -20.81 4.16 1.00
N GLU A 325 -21.07 2.91 1.39
CA GLU A 325 -20.41 1.74 0.81
C GLU A 325 -20.82 1.53 -0.66
N ARG A 326 -22.10 1.74 -0.99
CA ARG A 326 -22.61 1.67 -2.36
C ARG A 326 -22.06 2.77 -3.27
N LEU A 327 -21.91 4.00 -2.78
CA LEU A 327 -21.22 5.06 -3.53
C LEU A 327 -19.74 4.73 -3.69
N ALA A 328 -19.10 4.19 -2.66
CA ALA A 328 -17.72 3.72 -2.76
C ALA A 328 -17.54 2.53 -3.73
N SER A 329 -18.59 1.75 -4.01
CA SER A 329 -18.57 0.61 -4.94
C SER A 329 -19.02 0.96 -6.36
N THR A 330 -19.96 1.88 -6.57
CA THR A 330 -20.40 2.35 -7.90
C THR A 330 -19.28 3.07 -8.67
N PHE A 331 -18.35 3.74 -7.98
CA PHE A 331 -17.12 4.25 -8.61
C PHE A 331 -16.16 3.15 -9.11
N ARG A 332 -16.33 1.86 -8.72
CA ARG A 332 -15.56 0.74 -9.29
C ARG A 332 -16.00 0.37 -10.71
N LEU A 333 -17.26 0.62 -11.07
CA LEU A 333 -17.86 0.18 -12.34
C LEU A 333 -17.78 1.26 -13.43
N ARG A 334 -17.69 2.53 -13.03
CA ARG A 334 -17.77 3.69 -13.94
C ARG A 334 -16.65 3.81 -14.98
N TYR A 335 -15.58 3.03 -14.88
CA TYR A 335 -14.51 3.01 -15.88
C TYR A 335 -14.73 1.96 -16.99
N VAL A 336 -15.70 1.06 -16.83
CA VAL A 336 -16.13 0.12 -17.87
C VAL A 336 -17.48 0.54 -18.48
N GLU A 337 -18.24 1.38 -17.78
CA GLU A 337 -19.67 1.62 -18.05
C GLU A 337 -19.97 3.00 -18.65
N HIS A 338 -19.04 3.61 -19.40
CA HIS A 338 -19.35 4.83 -20.16
C HIS A 338 -19.87 4.53 -21.57
N VAL A 339 -20.65 3.46 -21.73
CA VAL A 339 -21.66 3.29 -22.78
C VAL A 339 -22.76 2.41 -22.18
N GLU A 340 -23.78 3.01 -21.57
CA GLU A 340 -25.17 2.55 -21.75
C GLU A 340 -26.17 3.53 -21.14
N ASN A 341 -27.33 3.59 -21.81
CA ASN A 341 -28.29 4.66 -21.76
C ASN A 341 -28.98 4.85 -20.42
N SER A 342 -29.26 6.12 -20.13
CA SER A 342 -30.25 6.54 -19.16
C SER A 342 -31.65 6.16 -19.64
N ALA A 343 -32.23 5.07 -19.14
CA ALA A 343 -33.69 4.89 -19.05
C ALA A 343 -34.04 3.59 -18.31
N ALA A 344 -34.44 3.69 -17.04
CA ALA A 344 -35.36 2.73 -16.43
C ALA A 344 -35.93 3.33 -15.14
N GLY A 345 -37.01 4.10 -15.29
CA GLY A 345 -37.90 4.46 -14.19
C GLY A 345 -38.76 3.25 -13.82
N GLY A 346 -38.49 2.64 -12.67
CA GLY A 346 -39.30 1.57 -12.08
C GLY A 346 -39.88 2.04 -10.75
N HIS A 347 -41.21 2.15 -10.70
CA HIS A 347 -42.01 2.54 -9.54
C HIS A 347 -41.64 1.75 -8.28
N THR A 348 -41.22 2.45 -7.23
CA THR A 348 -41.16 1.91 -5.86
C THR A 348 -41.81 2.88 -4.88
N SER A 349 -42.27 2.33 -3.75
CA SER A 349 -43.08 2.98 -2.72
C SER A 349 -42.49 4.30 -2.18
N TRP A 350 -43.29 5.37 -2.23
CA TRP A 350 -42.92 6.75 -1.88
C TRP A 350 -42.34 6.94 -0.46
N HIS A 351 -42.63 6.04 0.49
CA HIS A 351 -42.14 6.17 1.87
C HIS A 351 -40.71 5.63 2.10
N LEU A 352 -40.25 4.64 1.33
CA LEU A 352 -38.87 4.12 1.39
C LEU A 352 -37.89 4.94 0.55
N ILE A 353 -38.39 5.65 -0.47
CA ILE A 353 -37.60 6.50 -1.36
C ILE A 353 -37.07 7.75 -0.65
N SER A 354 -37.86 8.39 0.23
CA SER A 354 -37.43 9.63 0.92
C SER A 354 -36.27 9.39 1.89
N ALA A 355 -36.28 8.27 2.61
CA ALA A 355 -35.20 7.89 3.51
C ALA A 355 -33.91 7.52 2.74
N GLY A 356 -34.05 6.84 1.59
CA GLY A 356 -32.92 6.52 0.70
C GLY A 356 -32.29 7.75 0.05
N HIS A 357 -33.10 8.72 -0.39
CA HIS A 357 -32.60 9.98 -0.98
C HIS A 357 -31.81 10.82 0.04
N ASN A 358 -32.30 10.91 1.28
CA ASN A 358 -31.59 11.62 2.34
C ASN A 358 -30.27 10.93 2.71
N ALA A 359 -30.25 9.59 2.75
CA ALA A 359 -29.04 8.81 3.00
C ALA A 359 -28.01 8.91 1.87
N GLU A 360 -28.44 8.94 0.61
CA GLU A 360 -27.55 9.14 -0.53
C GLU A 360 -27.02 10.58 -0.59
N ALA A 361 -27.84 11.57 -0.22
CA ALA A 361 -27.42 12.96 -0.13
C ALA A 361 -26.34 13.19 0.94
N THR A 362 -26.50 12.61 2.14
CA THR A 362 -25.49 12.69 3.22
C THR A 362 -24.20 11.96 2.84
N ALA A 363 -24.29 10.80 2.19
CA ALA A 363 -23.13 10.08 1.70
C ALA A 363 -22.38 10.86 0.59
N LYS A 364 -23.10 11.50 -0.34
CA LYS A 364 -22.51 12.42 -1.35
C LYS A 364 -21.88 13.63 -0.70
N HIS A 365 -22.50 14.20 0.33
CA HIS A 365 -21.95 15.33 1.08
C HIS A 365 -20.61 14.97 1.74
N ARG A 366 -20.54 13.81 2.42
CA ARG A 366 -19.28 13.29 2.97
C ARG A 366 -18.18 13.16 1.92
N LEU A 367 -18.51 12.63 0.74
CA LEU A 367 -17.54 12.49 -0.35
C LEU A 367 -17.03 13.85 -0.86
N ARG A 368 -17.91 14.86 -0.95
CA ARG A 368 -17.53 16.24 -1.31
C ARG A 368 -16.60 16.85 -0.27
N LEU A 369 -16.83 16.61 1.02
CA LEU A 369 -15.95 17.10 2.10
C LEU A 369 -14.54 16.50 1.97
N LEU A 370 -14.44 15.19 1.73
CA LEU A 370 -13.15 14.52 1.55
C LEU A 370 -12.44 14.98 0.26
N ALA A 371 -13.17 15.16 -0.84
CA ALA A 371 -12.62 15.69 -2.09
C ALA A 371 -12.12 17.14 -1.94
N ALA A 372 -12.84 17.98 -1.20
CA ALA A 372 -12.42 19.34 -0.87
C ALA A 372 -11.16 19.34 0.00
N ALA A 373 -11.07 18.45 0.99
CA ALA A 373 -9.87 18.28 1.80
C ALA A 373 -8.67 17.82 0.97
N GLU A 374 -8.86 16.89 0.02
CA GLU A 374 -7.81 16.45 -0.89
C GLU A 374 -7.30 17.61 -1.76
N GLU A 375 -8.19 18.44 -2.31
CA GLU A 375 -7.78 19.62 -3.08
C GLU A 375 -6.99 20.63 -2.22
N ALA A 376 -7.37 20.80 -0.95
CA ALA A 376 -6.60 21.62 -0.01
C ALA A 376 -5.20 21.04 0.24
N TYR A 377 -5.05 19.73 0.42
CA TYR A 377 -3.72 19.13 0.54
C TYR A 377 -2.92 19.25 -0.77
N ARG A 378 -3.55 19.07 -1.92
CA ARG A 378 -2.91 19.20 -3.23
C ARG A 378 -2.41 20.62 -3.51
N THR A 379 -3.19 21.63 -3.15
CA THR A 379 -2.78 23.04 -3.23
C THR A 379 -1.63 23.34 -2.26
N ALA A 380 -1.68 22.82 -1.03
CA ALA A 380 -0.59 22.98 -0.07
C ALA A 380 0.72 22.31 -0.53
N MET A 381 0.65 21.18 -1.22
CA MET A 381 1.82 20.49 -1.77
C MET A 381 2.51 21.23 -2.93
N LYS A 382 1.78 22.09 -3.66
CA LYS A 382 2.34 22.88 -4.78
C LYS A 382 3.20 24.06 -4.32
N SER A 383 3.05 24.49 -3.06
CA SER A 383 3.86 25.55 -2.49
C SER A 383 5.30 25.07 -2.23
N GLU A 384 6.29 25.90 -2.53
CA GLU A 384 7.74 25.62 -2.38
C GLU A 384 8.14 25.29 -0.92
N ALA A 385 7.32 25.65 0.07
CA ALA A 385 7.57 25.37 1.49
C ALA A 385 6.52 24.38 2.04
N SER A 386 6.70 23.07 1.84
CA SER A 386 5.58 22.15 2.14
C SER A 386 5.97 20.82 2.80
N GLY A 387 7.12 20.75 3.48
CA GLY A 387 7.47 19.55 4.26
C GLY A 387 6.38 19.13 5.27
N LEU A 388 5.71 20.11 5.90
CA LEU A 388 4.55 19.88 6.78
C LEU A 388 3.29 19.47 6.03
N ALA A 389 3.02 20.07 4.86
CA ALA A 389 1.87 19.73 4.05
C ALA A 389 1.97 18.30 3.51
N LEU A 390 3.16 17.87 3.08
CA LEU A 390 3.43 16.51 2.62
C LEU A 390 3.22 15.49 3.74
N VAL A 391 3.63 15.78 4.97
CA VAL A 391 3.34 14.89 6.11
C VAL A 391 1.84 14.82 6.40
N ALA A 392 1.14 15.95 6.38
CA ALA A 392 -0.31 15.99 6.61
C ALA A 392 -1.07 15.26 5.49
N ALA A 393 -0.67 15.45 4.24
CA ALA A 393 -1.21 14.78 3.06
C ALA A 393 -0.92 13.27 3.11
N ALA A 394 0.31 12.86 3.45
CA ALA A 394 0.66 11.45 3.61
C ALA A 394 -0.23 10.76 4.65
N LYS A 395 -0.46 11.39 5.81
CA LYS A 395 -1.38 10.86 6.84
C LYS A 395 -2.84 10.86 6.42
N PHE A 396 -3.25 11.82 5.60
CA PHE A 396 -4.58 11.80 4.97
C PHE A 396 -4.71 10.61 4.02
N TYR A 397 -3.75 10.42 3.12
CA TYR A 397 -3.77 9.31 2.16
C TYR A 397 -3.66 7.95 2.85
N GLU A 398 -2.85 7.79 3.90
CA GLU A 398 -2.81 6.58 4.72
C GLU A 398 -4.20 6.17 5.22
N THR A 399 -5.02 7.14 5.63
CA THR A 399 -6.31 6.89 6.27
C THR A 399 -7.44 6.69 5.26
N PHE A 400 -7.44 7.46 4.17
CA PHE A 400 -8.58 7.57 3.25
C PHE A 400 -8.32 7.01 1.85
N SER A 401 -7.05 6.87 1.43
CA SER A 401 -6.73 6.29 0.12
C SER A 401 -6.88 4.78 0.16
N PRO A 402 -7.50 4.14 -0.86
CA PRO A 402 -7.50 2.69 -0.99
C PRO A 402 -6.12 2.11 -1.32
N ASN A 403 -5.22 2.94 -1.85
CA ASN A 403 -3.92 2.59 -2.41
C ASN A 403 -2.80 3.37 -1.68
N THR A 404 -1.70 2.71 -1.35
CA THR A 404 -0.56 3.32 -0.63
C THR A 404 0.28 4.25 -1.50
N GLN A 405 0.19 4.16 -2.83
CA GLN A 405 0.97 4.98 -3.76
C GLN A 405 0.96 6.49 -3.44
N GLN A 406 -0.20 7.09 -3.16
CA GLN A 406 -0.30 8.54 -2.93
C GLN A 406 0.42 8.97 -1.65
N GLU A 407 0.34 8.13 -0.61
CA GLU A 407 1.07 8.34 0.63
C GLU A 407 2.59 8.26 0.37
N VAL A 408 3.03 7.20 -0.29
CA VAL A 408 4.44 6.93 -0.60
C VAL A 408 5.02 8.06 -1.46
N ASP A 409 4.29 8.55 -2.46
CA ASP A 409 4.70 9.69 -3.29
C ASP A 409 4.93 10.96 -2.46
N CYS A 410 4.09 11.22 -1.45
CA CYS A 410 4.28 12.36 -0.55
C CYS A 410 5.57 12.20 0.29
N ILE A 411 5.84 10.99 0.77
CA ILE A 411 7.03 10.68 1.57
C ILE A 411 8.31 10.72 0.71
N ALA A 412 8.25 10.24 -0.53
CA ALA A 412 9.35 10.30 -1.48
C ALA A 412 9.75 11.76 -1.77
N LYS A 413 8.76 12.62 -2.06
CA LYS A 413 8.98 14.06 -2.23
C LYS A 413 9.56 14.70 -0.97
N LEU A 414 9.04 14.33 0.19
CA LEU A 414 9.54 14.81 1.47
C LEU A 414 11.01 14.42 1.70
N LYS A 415 11.40 13.18 1.37
CA LYS A 415 12.79 12.69 1.46
C LYS A 415 13.71 13.43 0.49
N ALA A 416 13.25 13.68 -0.74
CA ALA A 416 14.01 14.40 -1.76
C ALA A 416 14.35 15.84 -1.35
N MET A 417 13.49 16.48 -0.56
CA MET A 417 13.73 17.83 -0.04
C MET A 417 14.73 17.92 1.12
N GLN A 418 15.27 16.79 1.62
CA GLN A 418 16.13 16.74 2.82
C GLN A 418 15.54 17.54 4.00
N PRO A 419 14.46 17.03 4.60
CA PRO A 419 13.65 17.84 5.50
C PRO A 419 14.33 17.98 6.88
N ALA A 420 13.88 18.97 7.65
CA ALA A 420 14.31 19.16 9.04
C ALA A 420 14.19 17.85 9.86
N PRO A 421 15.01 17.66 10.91
CA PRO A 421 15.14 16.37 11.60
C PRO A 421 13.82 15.83 12.17
N ASP A 422 12.88 16.70 12.55
CA ASP A 422 11.54 16.34 13.02
C ASP A 422 10.72 15.61 11.94
N LEU A 423 10.83 16.07 10.70
CA LEU A 423 10.17 15.49 9.53
C LEU A 423 10.95 14.32 8.94
N ALA A 424 12.28 14.37 8.98
CA ALA A 424 13.15 13.26 8.57
C ALA A 424 12.85 12.00 9.41
N PHE A 425 12.61 12.17 10.72
CA PHE A 425 12.16 11.08 11.57
C PHE A 425 10.82 10.47 11.13
N VAL A 426 9.87 11.29 10.66
CA VAL A 426 8.58 10.81 10.13
C VAL A 426 8.77 9.98 8.85
N VAL A 427 9.60 10.47 7.90
CA VAL A 427 9.96 9.72 6.68
C VAL A 427 10.55 8.37 7.05
N PHE A 428 11.44 8.37 8.04
CA PHE A 428 12.17 7.19 8.45
C PHE A 428 11.27 6.15 9.12
N VAL A 429 10.49 6.53 10.14
CA VAL A 429 9.52 5.63 10.78
C VAL A 429 8.54 5.08 9.76
N ARG A 430 8.03 5.94 8.87
CA ARG A 430 7.06 5.50 7.88
C ARG A 430 7.67 4.62 6.79
N GLY A 431 8.94 4.80 6.45
CA GLY A 431 9.66 3.89 5.58
C GLY A 431 9.73 2.48 6.11
N ILE A 432 9.97 2.33 7.42
CA ILE A 432 9.98 1.01 8.07
C ILE A 432 8.57 0.41 8.05
N GLU A 433 7.55 1.17 8.47
CA GLU A 433 6.16 0.69 8.45
C GLU A 433 5.69 0.29 7.05
N LEU A 434 6.01 1.05 6.02
CA LEU A 434 5.68 0.71 4.63
C LEU A 434 6.44 -0.53 4.14
N SER A 435 7.65 -0.74 4.63
CA SER A 435 8.46 -1.93 4.32
C SER A 435 8.03 -3.18 5.09
N ASP A 436 7.40 -3.00 6.26
CA ASP A 436 6.91 -4.07 7.15
C ASP A 436 5.43 -4.40 6.94
N SER A 437 4.61 -3.44 6.47
CA SER A 437 3.16 -3.62 6.27
C SER A 437 2.85 -4.73 5.25
N THR A 438 3.74 -4.98 4.29
CA THR A 438 3.66 -6.13 3.38
C THR A 438 3.88 -7.48 4.07
N ALA A 439 4.42 -7.50 5.30
CA ALA A 439 4.59 -8.72 6.09
C ALA A 439 3.33 -9.12 6.88
N ALA A 440 2.48 -8.16 7.23
CA ALA A 440 1.30 -8.40 8.08
C ALA A 440 0.23 -9.28 7.39
N GLU A 441 0.20 -9.30 6.05
CA GLU A 441 -0.67 -10.16 5.24
C GLU A 441 0.05 -11.42 4.71
N GLY A 442 1.12 -11.87 5.39
CA GLY A 442 1.76 -13.16 5.14
C GLY A 442 2.94 -13.15 4.17
N GLY A 443 3.46 -11.98 3.83
CA GLY A 443 4.70 -11.80 3.05
C GLY A 443 5.96 -11.77 3.92
N LEU A 444 7.13 -11.85 3.29
CA LEU A 444 8.40 -11.54 3.96
C LEU A 444 8.46 -10.03 4.23
N ALA A 445 8.84 -9.63 5.45
CA ALA A 445 9.20 -8.24 5.73
C ALA A 445 10.34 -7.79 4.81
N ALA A 446 10.45 -6.50 4.51
CA ALA A 446 11.53 -6.01 3.64
C ALA A 446 12.93 -6.38 4.18
N ILE A 447 13.08 -6.37 5.52
CA ILE A 447 14.30 -6.86 6.18
C ILE A 447 14.50 -8.35 5.91
N ASP A 448 13.46 -9.16 6.08
CA ASP A 448 13.53 -10.59 5.78
C ASP A 448 13.84 -10.85 4.30
N ARG A 449 13.39 -9.99 3.39
CA ARG A 449 13.67 -10.07 1.95
C ARG A 449 15.14 -9.77 1.65
N VAL A 450 15.70 -8.69 2.22
CA VAL A 450 17.13 -8.38 2.06
C VAL A 450 17.98 -9.48 2.68
N MET A 451 17.62 -9.94 3.87
CA MET A 451 18.27 -11.10 4.51
C MET A 451 18.16 -12.34 3.63
N PHE A 452 17.00 -12.58 3.02
CA PHE A 452 16.79 -13.70 2.10
C PHE A 452 17.66 -13.60 0.84
N GLU A 453 17.73 -12.42 0.21
CA GLU A 453 18.60 -12.17 -0.94
C GLU A 453 20.08 -12.36 -0.59
N GLN A 454 20.52 -11.80 0.54
CA GLN A 454 21.88 -12.00 1.06
C GLN A 454 22.19 -13.48 1.34
N MET A 455 21.27 -14.20 2.01
CA MET A 455 21.43 -15.63 2.26
C MET A 455 21.49 -16.44 0.97
N ALA A 456 20.69 -16.07 -0.05
CA ALA A 456 20.70 -16.74 -1.34
C ALA A 456 22.00 -16.49 -2.12
N ASP A 457 22.55 -15.27 -2.07
CA ASP A 457 23.85 -14.91 -2.63
C ASP A 457 24.99 -15.66 -1.95
N GLU A 458 25.00 -15.65 -0.62
CA GLU A 458 25.99 -16.36 0.20
C GLU A 458 25.95 -17.87 -0.09
N THR A 459 24.76 -18.46 -0.16
CA THR A 459 24.60 -19.89 -0.46
C THR A 459 25.11 -20.23 -1.87
N ARG A 460 24.90 -19.36 -2.87
CA ARG A 460 25.47 -19.55 -4.22
C ARG A 460 26.99 -19.51 -4.21
N ALA A 461 27.58 -18.55 -3.49
CA ALA A 461 29.03 -18.44 -3.35
C ALA A 461 29.63 -19.66 -2.64
N LEU A 462 29.04 -20.07 -1.50
CA LEU A 462 29.49 -21.22 -0.72
C LEU A 462 29.37 -22.54 -1.48
N ARG A 463 28.32 -22.74 -2.29
CA ARG A 463 28.23 -23.92 -3.16
C ARG A 463 29.37 -23.98 -4.18
N ALA A 464 29.74 -22.84 -4.75
CA ALA A 464 30.84 -22.76 -5.70
C ALA A 464 32.21 -22.94 -5.02
N THR A 465 32.38 -22.53 -3.76
CA THR A 465 33.60 -22.84 -2.98
C THR A 465 33.65 -24.31 -2.59
N ALA A 466 32.56 -24.88 -2.09
CA ALA A 466 32.47 -26.30 -1.73
C ALA A 466 32.77 -27.22 -2.93
N LEU A 467 32.23 -26.93 -4.12
CA LEU A 467 32.57 -27.69 -5.32
C LEU A 467 34.07 -27.61 -5.68
N ARG A 468 34.68 -26.43 -5.53
CA ARG A 468 36.13 -26.25 -5.76
C ARG A 468 36.96 -27.02 -4.74
N SER A 469 36.62 -26.91 -3.46
CA SER A 469 37.28 -27.67 -2.38
C SER A 469 37.14 -29.18 -2.58
N MET A 470 36.00 -29.65 -3.11
CA MET A 470 35.81 -31.07 -3.43
C MET A 470 36.70 -31.51 -4.58
N VAL A 471 36.82 -30.72 -5.66
CA VAL A 471 37.76 -31.01 -6.76
C VAL A 471 39.21 -31.00 -6.26
N GLU A 472 39.58 -30.03 -5.44
CA GLU A 472 40.92 -29.93 -4.84
C GLU A 472 41.22 -31.11 -3.92
N LEU A 473 40.25 -31.55 -3.11
CA LEU A 473 40.37 -32.75 -2.28
C LEU A 473 40.64 -34.00 -3.13
N TRP A 474 39.88 -34.20 -4.22
CA TRP A 474 40.12 -35.31 -5.15
C TRP A 474 41.48 -35.21 -5.82
N ALA A 475 41.91 -34.00 -6.22
CA ALA A 475 43.23 -33.77 -6.81
C ALA A 475 44.38 -34.09 -5.83
N HIS A 476 44.23 -33.81 -4.54
CA HIS A 476 45.20 -34.21 -3.52
C HIS A 476 45.24 -35.74 -3.35
N LEU A 477 44.09 -36.41 -3.36
CA LEU A 477 43.98 -37.86 -3.22
C LEU A 477 44.49 -38.63 -4.45
N GLU A 478 44.46 -38.02 -5.64
CA GLU A 478 44.97 -38.61 -6.88
C GLU A 478 46.51 -38.64 -6.95
N GLN A 479 47.20 -37.90 -6.08
CA GLN A 479 48.66 -37.88 -6.05
C GLN A 479 49.22 -39.24 -5.59
N LYS A 480 50.32 -39.70 -6.20
CA LYS A 480 51.00 -40.96 -5.82
C LYS A 480 51.44 -41.03 -4.35
N ARG A 481 51.65 -39.88 -3.70
CA ARG A 481 51.97 -39.74 -2.27
C ARG A 481 51.22 -38.52 -1.72
N PRO A 482 49.95 -38.68 -1.29
CA PRO A 482 49.14 -37.56 -0.83
C PRO A 482 49.67 -37.02 0.51
N ASP A 483 49.76 -35.70 0.63
CA ASP A 483 50.03 -35.03 1.92
C ASP A 483 48.75 -35.08 2.78
N LEU A 484 48.80 -35.89 3.84
CA LEU A 484 47.65 -36.13 4.72
C LEU A 484 47.14 -34.84 5.38
N TRP A 485 48.02 -33.89 5.67
CA TRP A 485 47.64 -32.62 6.31
C TRP A 485 46.80 -31.76 5.36
N GLN A 486 47.20 -31.68 4.08
CA GLN A 486 46.47 -30.91 3.06
C GLN A 486 45.10 -31.53 2.76
N VAL A 487 45.02 -32.87 2.71
CA VAL A 487 43.75 -33.59 2.55
C VAL A 487 42.82 -33.30 3.73
N LEU A 488 43.32 -33.41 4.97
CA LEU A 488 42.51 -33.14 6.18
C LEU A 488 42.08 -31.67 6.27
N GLN A 489 42.97 -30.73 5.94
CA GLN A 489 42.66 -29.31 5.97
C GLN A 489 41.61 -28.93 4.91
N THR A 490 41.73 -29.48 3.70
CA THR A 490 40.76 -29.25 2.61
C THR A 490 39.43 -29.92 2.93
N GLY A 491 39.44 -31.13 3.49
CA GLY A 491 38.26 -31.84 3.97
C GLY A 491 37.52 -31.08 5.07
N ALA A 492 38.23 -30.54 6.06
CA ALA A 492 37.62 -29.74 7.14
C ALA A 492 36.99 -28.44 6.62
N ARG A 493 37.60 -27.78 5.63
CA ARG A 493 37.01 -26.61 4.96
C ARG A 493 35.76 -26.98 4.17
N LEU A 494 35.80 -28.09 3.43
CA LEU A 494 34.65 -28.60 2.68
C LEU A 494 33.47 -28.90 3.61
N ASP A 495 33.72 -29.60 4.73
CA ASP A 495 32.68 -29.94 5.71
C ASP A 495 32.05 -28.69 6.34
N ALA A 496 32.87 -27.70 6.73
CA ALA A 496 32.39 -26.43 7.26
C ALA A 496 31.50 -25.67 6.25
N ASP A 497 31.88 -25.64 4.97
CA ASP A 497 31.10 -25.00 3.91
C ASP A 497 29.76 -25.74 3.67
N ILE A 498 29.75 -27.09 3.74
CA ILE A 498 28.54 -27.92 3.61
C ILE A 498 27.57 -27.65 4.76
N VAL A 499 28.05 -27.67 6.01
CA VAL A 499 27.23 -27.41 7.21
C VAL A 499 26.63 -26.00 7.16
N ARG A 500 27.43 -25.00 6.77
CA ARG A 500 26.95 -23.62 6.61
C ARG A 500 25.89 -23.50 5.51
N CYS A 501 26.09 -24.16 4.36
CA CYS A 501 25.08 -24.21 3.31
C CYS A 501 23.77 -24.86 3.78
N ASP A 502 23.83 -25.98 4.50
CA ASP A 502 22.65 -26.68 5.02
C ASP A 502 21.84 -25.80 5.98
N PHE A 503 22.54 -25.08 6.86
CA PHE A 503 21.94 -24.10 7.76
C PHE A 503 21.23 -22.97 7.00
N LEU A 504 21.88 -22.38 6.00
CA LEU A 504 21.32 -21.30 5.19
C LEU A 504 20.09 -21.75 4.39
N PHE A 505 20.16 -22.92 3.73
CA PHE A 505 19.00 -23.49 3.03
C PHE A 505 17.83 -23.76 3.96
N SER A 506 18.10 -24.33 5.13
CA SER A 506 17.07 -24.58 6.15
C SER A 506 16.43 -23.27 6.64
N ARG A 507 17.22 -22.22 6.82
CA ARG A 507 16.71 -20.89 7.23
C ARG A 507 15.89 -20.22 6.12
N MET A 508 16.33 -20.32 4.87
CA MET A 508 15.59 -19.82 3.71
C MET A 508 14.25 -20.53 3.53
N LEU A 509 14.18 -21.85 3.76
CA LEU A 509 12.91 -22.60 3.72
C LEU A 509 11.98 -22.28 4.90
N ARG A 510 12.50 -21.87 6.06
CA ARG A 510 11.66 -21.37 7.17
C ARG A 510 10.99 -20.04 6.80
N LEU A 511 11.69 -19.19 6.05
CA LEU A 511 11.15 -17.92 5.56
C LEU A 511 10.12 -18.14 4.45
N ASN A 512 10.45 -18.96 3.45
CA ASN A 512 9.54 -19.29 2.35
C ASN A 512 9.42 -20.81 2.13
N PRO A 513 8.48 -21.49 2.81
CA PRO A 513 8.35 -22.95 2.79
C PRO A 513 7.85 -23.54 1.46
N GLU A 514 7.27 -22.71 0.59
CA GLU A 514 6.60 -23.15 -0.64
C GLU A 514 7.38 -22.74 -1.91
N SER A 515 8.56 -22.13 -1.75
CA SER A 515 9.41 -21.78 -2.89
C SER A 515 9.95 -23.03 -3.57
N THR A 516 9.45 -23.31 -4.79
CA THR A 516 9.88 -24.46 -5.59
C THR A 516 11.32 -24.32 -6.08
N THR A 517 11.80 -23.09 -6.27
CA THR A 517 13.20 -22.78 -6.61
C THR A 517 14.16 -23.18 -5.48
N ILE A 518 13.88 -22.81 -4.23
CA ILE A 518 14.72 -23.20 -3.09
C ILE A 518 14.65 -24.70 -2.86
N LEU A 519 13.44 -25.29 -2.90
CA LEU A 519 13.26 -26.74 -2.72
C LEU A 519 14.10 -27.54 -3.73
N ARG A 520 14.11 -27.13 -5.00
CA ARG A 520 14.94 -27.74 -6.06
C ARG A 520 16.43 -27.47 -5.88
N ALA A 521 16.80 -26.24 -5.53
CA ALA A 521 18.19 -25.88 -5.30
C ALA A 521 18.80 -26.64 -4.12
N TYR A 522 18.03 -26.80 -3.03
CA TYR A 522 18.43 -27.53 -1.84
C TYR A 522 18.42 -29.05 -2.09
N SER A 523 17.42 -29.57 -2.81
CA SER A 523 17.43 -30.95 -3.31
C SER A 523 18.71 -31.28 -4.09
N GLY A 524 19.06 -30.46 -5.09
CA GLY A 524 20.28 -30.65 -5.87
C GLY A 524 21.57 -30.49 -5.05
N PHE A 525 21.55 -29.69 -3.99
CA PHE A 525 22.66 -29.60 -3.04
C PHE A 525 22.80 -30.88 -2.21
N LEU A 526 21.71 -31.38 -1.62
CA LEU A 526 21.73 -32.58 -0.79
C LEU A 526 22.09 -33.85 -1.58
N SER A 527 21.61 -33.96 -2.83
CA SER A 527 21.97 -35.09 -3.70
C SER A 527 23.42 -35.06 -4.19
N GLY A 528 24.05 -33.88 -4.24
CA GLY A 528 25.41 -33.69 -4.76
C GLY A 528 26.48 -33.58 -3.69
N LEU A 529 26.38 -32.55 -2.84
CA LEU A 529 27.38 -32.19 -1.82
C LEU A 529 26.96 -32.57 -0.40
N GLY A 530 25.67 -32.59 -0.10
CA GLY A 530 25.16 -32.85 1.26
C GLY A 530 25.03 -34.34 1.63
N PHE A 531 25.30 -35.25 0.68
CA PHE A 531 25.26 -36.70 0.85
C PHE A 531 23.96 -37.27 1.45
N ASP A 532 22.83 -36.57 1.29
CA ASP A 532 21.49 -37.01 1.72
C ASP A 532 20.51 -37.02 0.53
N PRO A 533 20.62 -38.02 -0.36
CA PRO A 533 19.78 -38.08 -1.56
C PRO A 533 18.31 -38.34 -1.23
N VAL A 534 18.00 -38.95 -0.08
CA VAL A 534 16.63 -39.28 0.34
C VAL A 534 15.88 -38.00 0.66
N ARG A 535 16.43 -37.17 1.56
CA ARG A 535 15.84 -35.86 1.88
C ARG A 535 15.83 -34.94 0.66
N GLY A 536 16.86 -35.02 -0.19
CA GLY A 536 16.88 -34.32 -1.47
C GLY A 536 15.71 -34.69 -2.38
N MET A 537 15.39 -35.98 -2.49
CA MET A 537 14.27 -36.47 -3.30
C MET A 537 12.91 -36.08 -2.72
N GLU A 538 12.75 -36.09 -1.40
CA GLU A 538 11.52 -35.62 -0.73
C GLU A 538 11.22 -34.14 -1.03
N LEU A 539 12.24 -33.28 -0.96
CA LEU A 539 12.11 -31.85 -1.27
C LEU A 539 11.76 -31.63 -2.73
N ARG A 540 12.30 -32.44 -3.65
CA ARG A 540 11.98 -32.37 -5.07
C ARG A 540 10.55 -32.80 -5.36
N ASN A 541 10.13 -33.93 -4.79
CA ASN A 541 8.74 -34.40 -4.88
C ASN A 541 7.75 -33.38 -4.30
N ARG A 542 8.14 -32.69 -3.22
CA ARG A 542 7.36 -31.59 -2.67
C ARG A 542 7.25 -30.42 -3.65
N ALA A 543 8.35 -30.02 -4.30
CA ALA A 543 8.33 -28.96 -5.31
C ALA A 543 7.43 -29.33 -6.50
N ASP A 544 7.49 -30.58 -6.96
CA ASP A 544 6.70 -31.06 -8.10
C ASP A 544 5.21 -31.13 -7.77
N ARG A 545 4.83 -31.54 -6.54
CA ARG A 545 3.44 -31.46 -6.06
C ARG A 545 2.91 -30.03 -6.03
N ILE A 546 3.71 -29.07 -5.59
CA ILE A 546 3.33 -27.64 -5.55
C ILE A 546 3.05 -27.14 -6.98
N ASP A 547 3.95 -27.44 -7.92
CA ASP A 547 3.78 -27.04 -9.32
C ASP A 547 2.59 -27.75 -9.99
N GLU A 548 2.37 -29.02 -9.67
CA GLU A 548 1.25 -29.80 -10.20
C GLU A 548 -0.10 -29.24 -9.72
N VAL A 549 -0.24 -28.96 -8.41
CA VAL A 549 -1.45 -28.32 -7.85
C VAL A 549 -1.67 -26.94 -8.49
N ALA A 550 -0.62 -26.14 -8.60
CA ALA A 550 -0.70 -24.83 -9.25
C ALA A 550 -1.08 -24.97 -10.73
N SER A 551 -0.58 -26.00 -11.44
CA SER A 551 -0.91 -26.27 -12.84
C SER A 551 -2.36 -26.69 -13.04
N ARG A 552 -2.89 -27.59 -12.18
CA ARG A 552 -4.28 -28.09 -12.26
C ARG A 552 -5.30 -26.98 -11.99
N GLN A 553 -5.02 -26.12 -11.00
CA GLN A 553 -5.85 -24.92 -10.73
C GLN A 553 -5.85 -23.93 -11.90
N ARG A 554 -4.74 -23.84 -12.65
CA ARG A 554 -4.66 -23.01 -13.86
C ARG A 554 -5.45 -23.64 -15.01
N VAL A 555 -5.25 -24.92 -15.31
CA VAL A 555 -5.90 -25.60 -16.45
C VAL A 555 -7.42 -25.67 -16.30
N SER A 556 -7.96 -25.87 -15.09
CA SER A 556 -9.42 -25.92 -14.89
C SER A 556 -10.12 -24.57 -15.12
N LYS A 557 -9.41 -23.44 -15.01
CA LYS A 557 -9.90 -22.10 -15.37
C LYS A 557 -9.79 -21.78 -16.88
N VAL A 558 -9.11 -22.62 -17.67
CA VAL A 558 -8.63 -22.29 -19.05
C VAL A 558 -9.54 -22.82 -20.18
N ALA A 559 -10.70 -23.41 -19.88
CA ALA A 559 -11.65 -23.85 -20.92
C ALA A 559 -12.11 -22.70 -21.87
N SER A 560 -11.98 -21.43 -21.46
CA SER A 560 -12.15 -20.27 -22.35
C SER A 560 -11.24 -19.10 -21.91
N VAL A 561 -10.25 -18.75 -22.73
CA VAL A 561 -9.48 -17.50 -22.55
C VAL A 561 -10.37 -16.33 -22.96
N SER A 562 -11.09 -15.75 -22.00
CA SER A 562 -11.80 -14.48 -22.18
C SER A 562 -10.86 -13.36 -21.73
N LEU A 563 -10.40 -12.53 -22.68
CA LEU A 563 -9.57 -11.39 -22.34
C LEU A 563 -10.41 -10.38 -21.56
N PHE A 564 -9.79 -9.72 -20.59
CA PHE A 564 -10.44 -8.85 -19.61
C PHE A 564 -11.46 -9.57 -18.69
N SER A 565 -11.40 -10.91 -18.62
CA SER A 565 -12.09 -11.66 -17.58
C SER A 565 -11.47 -11.34 -16.22
N TYR A 566 -12.31 -10.90 -15.29
CA TYR A 566 -11.91 -10.61 -13.92
C TYR A 566 -12.00 -11.90 -13.08
N GLY A 567 -10.86 -12.33 -12.56
CA GLY A 567 -10.80 -13.38 -11.55
C GLY A 567 -11.30 -12.91 -10.19
N ALA A 568 -11.20 -13.78 -9.19
CA ALA A 568 -11.52 -13.43 -7.80
C ALA A 568 -10.71 -12.20 -7.34
N SER A 569 -11.28 -11.39 -6.45
CA SER A 569 -10.55 -10.29 -5.79
C SER A 569 -9.40 -10.87 -4.98
N LEU A 570 -8.17 -10.44 -5.26
CA LEU A 570 -6.93 -10.96 -4.69
C LEU A 570 -6.28 -9.95 -3.72
N LYS A 571 -7.05 -9.05 -3.13
CA LYS A 571 -6.54 -8.10 -2.13
C LYS A 571 -5.81 -8.86 -1.00
N GLY A 572 -4.53 -8.57 -0.80
CA GLY A 572 -3.67 -9.23 0.20
C GLY A 572 -3.16 -10.62 -0.20
N ASN A 573 -3.06 -10.92 -1.50
CA ASN A 573 -2.73 -12.27 -1.94
C ASN A 573 -1.25 -12.61 -1.74
N ARG A 574 -1.00 -13.52 -0.78
CA ARG A 574 0.24 -14.25 -0.52
C ARG A 574 0.94 -14.76 -1.79
N GLN A 575 0.21 -15.07 -2.85
CA GLN A 575 0.76 -15.60 -4.10
C GLN A 575 1.56 -14.57 -4.91
N LEU A 576 1.15 -13.30 -4.92
CA LEU A 576 1.92 -12.22 -5.56
C LEU A 576 3.16 -11.89 -4.73
N GLN A 577 3.05 -11.90 -3.41
CA GLN A 577 4.19 -11.72 -2.51
C GLN A 577 5.21 -12.85 -2.63
N LEU A 578 4.76 -14.11 -2.75
CA LEU A 578 5.65 -15.23 -3.04
C LEU A 578 6.34 -15.07 -4.41
N ALA A 579 5.58 -14.71 -5.44
CA ALA A 579 6.12 -14.50 -6.78
C ALA A 579 7.12 -13.34 -6.84
N LEU A 580 6.95 -12.28 -6.03
CA LEU A 580 7.90 -11.18 -5.92
C LEU A 580 9.26 -11.60 -5.34
N THR A 581 9.29 -12.66 -4.54
CA THR A 581 10.51 -13.22 -3.94
C THR A 581 11.12 -14.35 -4.77
N ASP A 582 10.36 -14.94 -5.68
CA ASP A 582 10.81 -16.04 -6.51
C ASP A 582 11.36 -15.54 -7.85
N ALA A 583 12.68 -15.63 -8.03
CA ALA A 583 13.34 -15.24 -9.27
C ALA A 583 12.87 -16.03 -10.51
N SER A 584 12.23 -17.19 -10.33
CA SER A 584 11.64 -17.96 -11.43
C SER A 584 10.26 -17.47 -11.86
N SER A 585 9.62 -16.64 -11.05
CA SER A 585 8.36 -16.01 -11.42
C SER A 585 8.61 -14.83 -12.36
N PRO A 586 7.89 -14.74 -13.49
CA PRO A 586 8.00 -13.62 -14.41
C PRO A 586 7.31 -12.38 -13.82
N VAL A 587 8.12 -11.47 -13.27
CA VAL A 587 7.66 -10.23 -12.64
C VAL A 587 8.23 -9.01 -13.37
N VAL A 588 7.37 -8.04 -13.62
CA VAL A 588 7.73 -6.70 -14.09
C VAL A 588 7.31 -5.68 -13.04
N THR A 589 8.25 -4.83 -12.62
CA THR A 589 8.00 -3.76 -11.65
C THR A 589 8.12 -2.42 -12.34
N ILE A 590 7.09 -1.58 -12.19
CA ILE A 590 7.04 -0.23 -12.75
C ILE A 590 7.06 0.82 -11.66
N SER A 591 7.59 2.00 -11.99
CA SER A 591 7.42 3.19 -11.17
C SER A 591 5.97 3.65 -11.25
N ALA A 592 5.38 3.88 -10.07
CA ALA A 592 4.10 4.55 -9.94
C ALA A 592 4.28 6.04 -9.58
N SER A 593 5.51 6.54 -9.48
CA SER A 593 5.71 7.91 -9.01
C SER A 593 5.23 8.93 -10.02
N SER A 594 4.66 10.04 -9.54
CA SER A 594 4.16 11.14 -10.39
C SER A 594 5.14 11.67 -11.45
N SER A 595 6.46 11.53 -11.27
CA SER A 595 7.47 12.02 -12.23
C SER A 595 7.76 11.05 -13.38
N ASN A 596 7.68 9.74 -13.16
CA ASN A 596 8.11 8.71 -14.11
C ASN A 596 7.14 7.52 -14.16
N ARG A 597 5.83 7.83 -14.16
CA ARG A 597 4.77 6.83 -14.19
C ARG A 597 4.91 5.89 -15.38
N GLY A 598 4.83 4.59 -15.11
CA GLY A 598 4.88 3.56 -16.14
C GLY A 598 6.29 3.24 -16.65
N GLU A 599 7.34 3.85 -16.10
CA GLU A 599 8.72 3.44 -16.38
C GLU A 599 9.01 2.08 -15.72
N ILE A 600 9.61 1.14 -16.46
CA ILE A 600 10.00 -0.17 -15.95
C ILE A 600 11.28 -0.01 -15.11
N VAL A 601 11.19 -0.33 -13.82
CA VAL A 601 12.30 -0.18 -12.84
C VAL A 601 13.03 -1.50 -12.63
N ALA A 602 12.31 -2.63 -12.62
CA ALA A 602 12.90 -3.94 -12.43
C ALA A 602 12.17 -5.01 -13.26
N VAL A 603 12.92 -6.00 -13.74
CA VAL A 603 12.40 -7.13 -14.52
C VAL A 603 13.14 -8.39 -14.10
N THR A 604 12.42 -9.46 -13.76
CA THR A 604 13.06 -10.74 -13.45
C THR A 604 13.57 -11.43 -14.71
N PRO A 605 14.61 -12.29 -14.63
CA PRO A 605 15.10 -13.04 -15.79
C PRO A 605 14.00 -13.90 -16.46
N ALA A 606 13.06 -14.44 -15.67
CA ALA A 606 11.92 -15.19 -16.19
C ALA A 606 10.98 -14.31 -17.03
N ALA A 607 10.70 -13.07 -16.61
CA ALA A 607 9.91 -12.12 -17.39
C ALA A 607 10.63 -11.72 -18.68
N ALA A 608 11.95 -11.45 -18.62
CA ALA A 608 12.73 -11.13 -19.81
C ALA A 608 12.69 -12.27 -20.84
N LYS A 609 12.76 -13.53 -20.41
CA LYS A 609 12.63 -14.71 -21.27
C LYS A 609 11.22 -14.82 -21.87
N LEU A 610 10.17 -14.60 -21.08
CA LEU A 610 8.78 -14.65 -21.54
C LEU A 610 8.45 -13.56 -22.58
N LEU A 611 9.02 -12.37 -22.41
CA LEU A 611 8.86 -11.22 -23.30
C LEU A 611 9.80 -11.26 -24.53
N LEU A 612 10.66 -12.29 -24.64
CA LEU A 612 11.67 -12.43 -25.68
C LEU A 612 12.65 -11.24 -25.73
N ALA A 613 13.00 -10.67 -24.57
CA ALA A 613 14.02 -9.65 -24.47
C ALA A 613 15.42 -10.26 -24.43
N THR A 614 16.38 -9.63 -25.10
CA THR A 614 17.78 -10.10 -25.15
C THR A 614 18.44 -10.10 -23.77
N ARG A 615 18.14 -9.10 -22.94
CA ARG A 615 18.59 -8.96 -21.54
C ARG A 615 17.52 -8.23 -20.73
N ALA A 616 17.41 -8.53 -19.43
CA ALA A 616 16.50 -7.83 -18.51
C ALA A 616 16.73 -6.31 -18.52
N GLY A 617 18.00 -5.88 -18.50
CA GLY A 617 18.38 -4.47 -18.57
C GLY A 617 17.98 -3.74 -19.85
N SER A 618 17.59 -4.44 -20.92
CA SER A 618 17.09 -3.77 -22.13
C SER A 618 15.65 -3.26 -21.98
N LEU A 619 14.89 -3.74 -21.00
CA LEU A 619 13.52 -3.30 -20.72
C LEU A 619 13.49 -2.23 -19.61
N ILE A 620 14.50 -2.18 -18.76
CA ILE A 620 14.61 -1.20 -17.67
C ILE A 620 14.78 0.20 -18.28
N GLY A 621 14.04 1.19 -17.73
CA GLY A 621 14.01 2.57 -18.22
C GLY A 621 13.06 2.82 -19.39
N GLN A 622 12.45 1.77 -19.96
CA GLN A 622 11.43 1.92 -21.00
C GLN A 622 10.04 2.10 -20.40
N ASN A 623 9.12 2.72 -21.14
CA ASN A 623 7.72 2.79 -20.75
C ASN A 623 7.05 1.42 -20.93
N ILE A 624 6.18 1.06 -19.99
CA ILE A 624 5.40 -0.17 -19.94
C ILE A 624 4.54 -0.40 -21.18
N SER A 625 4.19 0.65 -21.92
CA SER A 625 3.51 0.56 -23.23
C SER A 625 4.24 -0.36 -24.22
N THR A 626 5.54 -0.58 -24.04
CA THR A 626 6.32 -1.54 -24.84
C THR A 626 5.83 -2.99 -24.73
N ILE A 627 5.29 -3.39 -23.59
CA ILE A 627 4.75 -4.75 -23.36
C ILE A 627 3.22 -4.81 -23.50
N VAL A 628 2.57 -3.68 -23.73
CA VAL A 628 1.13 -3.58 -24.00
C VAL A 628 0.92 -3.61 -25.52
N PRO A 629 0.11 -4.52 -26.07
CA PRO A 629 -0.09 -4.59 -27.51
C PRO A 629 -0.97 -3.44 -28.03
N PRO A 630 -0.70 -2.91 -29.24
CA PRO A 630 -1.65 -2.08 -29.96
C PRO A 630 -2.99 -2.82 -30.17
N PRO A 631 -4.15 -2.18 -30.00
CA PRO A 631 -4.38 -0.73 -29.79
C PRO A 631 -4.47 -0.29 -28.31
N PHE A 632 -4.15 -1.15 -27.34
CA PHE A 632 -4.38 -0.86 -25.91
C PHE A 632 -3.36 0.09 -25.27
N GLN A 633 -2.31 0.48 -25.99
CA GLN A 633 -1.22 1.32 -25.47
C GLN A 633 -1.72 2.68 -24.97
N ASP A 634 -2.49 3.41 -25.79
CA ASP A 634 -2.98 4.74 -25.43
C ASP A 634 -3.97 4.70 -24.28
N PHE A 635 -4.86 3.71 -24.28
CA PHE A 635 -5.80 3.45 -23.20
C PHE A 635 -5.06 3.14 -21.88
N HIS A 636 -4.02 2.31 -21.95
CA HIS A 636 -3.20 1.98 -20.80
C HIS A 636 -2.47 3.21 -20.23
N GLN A 637 -1.90 4.05 -21.09
CA GLN A 637 -1.27 5.30 -20.66
C GLN A 637 -2.30 6.23 -19.98
N HIS A 638 -3.50 6.36 -20.54
CA HIS A 638 -4.57 7.16 -19.92
C HIS A 638 -4.99 6.62 -18.54
N MET A 639 -5.06 5.30 -18.37
CA MET A 639 -5.34 4.67 -17.07
C MET A 639 -4.23 4.94 -16.04
N LEU A 640 -2.96 4.80 -16.43
CA LEU A 640 -1.82 5.09 -15.55
C LEU A 640 -1.75 6.57 -15.15
N ASP A 641 -2.06 7.44 -16.10
CA ASP A 641 -2.13 8.87 -15.87
C ASP A 641 -3.20 9.19 -14.82
N GLY A 642 -4.37 8.54 -14.89
CA GLY A 642 -5.47 8.66 -13.93
C GLY A 642 -5.22 7.99 -12.57
N PHE A 643 -4.35 6.98 -12.51
CA PHE A 643 -4.07 6.21 -11.30
C PHE A 643 -3.46 7.10 -10.19
N GLY A 644 -3.98 6.94 -8.97
CA GLY A 644 -3.52 7.69 -7.80
C GLY A 644 -3.71 9.22 -7.91
N ARG A 645 -4.60 9.73 -8.77
CA ARG A 645 -4.91 11.18 -8.84
C ARG A 645 -5.84 11.66 -7.74
N SER A 646 -6.75 10.80 -7.28
CA SER A 646 -7.80 11.12 -6.32
C SER A 646 -8.00 9.96 -5.34
N ILE A 647 -8.38 10.23 -4.10
CA ILE A 647 -8.81 9.21 -3.13
C ILE A 647 -10.07 8.45 -3.60
N THR A 648 -10.84 9.05 -4.51
CA THR A 648 -12.04 8.46 -5.10
C THR A 648 -11.72 7.61 -6.33
N ALA A 649 -10.51 7.71 -6.87
CA ALA A 649 -10.07 6.93 -8.02
C ALA A 649 -9.69 5.53 -7.54
N LYS A 650 -10.56 4.55 -7.78
CA LYS A 650 -10.24 3.13 -7.59
C LYS A 650 -9.81 2.53 -8.92
N SER A 651 -8.74 1.75 -8.91
CA SER A 651 -8.36 0.93 -10.04
C SER A 651 -9.22 -0.32 -10.11
N SER A 652 -9.69 -0.68 -11.31
CA SER A 652 -10.24 -2.00 -11.60
C SER A 652 -9.16 -3.08 -11.72
N ILE A 653 -7.90 -2.68 -11.95
CA ILE A 653 -6.79 -3.58 -12.27
C ILE A 653 -5.98 -4.02 -11.04
N VAL A 654 -5.62 -3.07 -10.16
CA VAL A 654 -4.79 -3.37 -8.98
C VAL A 654 -5.59 -4.17 -7.95
N GLY A 655 -5.01 -5.27 -7.46
CA GLY A 655 -5.64 -6.20 -6.52
C GLY A 655 -6.51 -7.28 -7.16
N HIS A 656 -6.50 -7.40 -8.50
CA HIS A 656 -7.29 -8.38 -9.25
C HIS A 656 -6.42 -9.24 -10.18
N GLU A 657 -6.84 -10.49 -10.40
CA GLU A 657 -6.33 -11.33 -11.50
C GLU A 657 -7.09 -10.98 -12.77
N ILE A 658 -6.39 -10.58 -13.83
CA ILE A 658 -7.00 -10.24 -15.12
C ILE A 658 -6.23 -10.92 -16.24
N THR A 659 -6.95 -11.57 -17.15
CA THR A 659 -6.34 -12.15 -18.34
C THR A 659 -6.21 -11.10 -19.44
N LEU A 660 -5.00 -10.72 -19.82
CA LEU A 660 -4.73 -9.71 -20.86
C LEU A 660 -3.73 -10.23 -21.91
N PRO A 661 -3.78 -9.72 -23.15
CA PRO A 661 -2.74 -9.98 -24.13
C PRO A 661 -1.50 -9.14 -23.80
N VAL A 662 -0.33 -9.77 -23.86
CA VAL A 662 0.97 -9.15 -23.60
C VAL A 662 1.78 -9.19 -24.89
N ALA A 663 2.35 -8.04 -25.26
CA ALA A 663 3.23 -7.92 -26.42
C ALA A 663 4.64 -8.39 -26.09
N ARG A 664 5.22 -9.18 -27.00
CA ARG A 664 6.61 -9.60 -26.96
C ARG A 664 7.46 -8.71 -27.86
N ARG A 665 8.78 -8.76 -27.67
CA ARG A 665 9.73 -7.96 -28.45
C ARG A 665 9.76 -8.30 -29.94
N ASP A 666 9.37 -9.52 -30.31
CA ASP A 666 9.26 -9.97 -31.69
C ASP A 666 8.01 -9.43 -32.41
N GLY A 667 7.15 -8.66 -31.73
CA GLY A 667 5.91 -8.12 -32.28
C GLY A 667 4.70 -9.06 -32.16
N THR A 668 4.88 -10.25 -31.58
CA THR A 668 3.78 -11.20 -31.36
C THR A 668 3.11 -10.99 -29.99
N ILE A 669 1.87 -11.46 -29.84
CA ILE A 669 1.15 -11.44 -28.55
C ILE A 669 0.98 -12.82 -27.93
N ILE A 670 0.94 -12.86 -26.60
CA ILE A 670 0.57 -14.03 -25.80
C ILE A 670 -0.48 -13.64 -24.77
N ALA A 671 -1.45 -14.52 -24.49
CA ALA A 671 -2.35 -14.34 -23.36
C ALA A 671 -1.65 -14.66 -22.04
N CYS A 672 -1.73 -13.72 -21.09
CA CYS A 672 -1.24 -13.92 -19.73
C CYS A 672 -2.37 -13.66 -18.73
N ASN A 673 -2.38 -14.39 -17.62
CA ASN A 673 -3.04 -13.95 -16.40
C ASN A 673 -2.09 -13.01 -15.67
N LEU A 674 -2.49 -11.75 -15.55
CA LEU A 674 -1.76 -10.73 -14.83
C LEU A 674 -2.36 -10.58 -13.45
N THR A 675 -1.51 -10.61 -12.44
CA THR A 675 -1.84 -10.13 -11.10
C THR A 675 -1.01 -8.87 -10.86
N VAL A 676 -1.69 -7.75 -10.65
CA VAL A 676 -1.06 -6.45 -10.43
C VAL A 676 -1.34 -6.00 -9.01
N ASP A 677 -0.31 -5.67 -8.27
CA ASP A 677 -0.46 -5.13 -6.91
C ASP A 677 0.63 -4.10 -6.57
N GLU A 678 0.43 -3.40 -5.47
CA GLU A 678 1.44 -2.53 -4.88
C GLU A 678 2.62 -3.36 -4.37
N SER A 679 3.83 -2.90 -4.68
CA SER A 679 5.06 -3.50 -4.20
C SER A 679 5.74 -2.55 -3.21
N PRO A 680 6.60 -3.06 -2.30
CA PRO A 680 7.33 -2.22 -1.37
C PRO A 680 8.03 -1.06 -2.09
N PRO A 681 8.03 0.14 -1.50
CA PRO A 681 8.72 1.28 -2.08
C PRO A 681 10.22 1.02 -2.20
N ASP A 682 10.88 1.79 -3.05
CA ASP A 682 12.34 1.70 -3.14
C ASP A 682 13.01 2.03 -1.80
N ALA A 683 13.92 1.17 -1.32
CA ALA A 683 14.60 1.38 -0.04
C ALA A 683 15.41 2.69 -0.02
N THR A 684 16.00 3.07 -1.16
CA THR A 684 16.88 4.25 -1.24
C THR A 684 16.11 5.54 -1.51
N THR A 685 15.21 5.55 -2.49
CA THR A 685 14.51 6.76 -2.95
C THR A 685 13.10 6.90 -2.37
N MET A 686 12.54 5.83 -1.78
CA MET A 686 11.16 5.76 -1.28
C MET A 686 10.10 5.99 -2.38
N GLN A 687 10.44 5.79 -3.64
CA GLN A 687 9.49 5.92 -4.75
C GLN A 687 8.47 4.76 -4.75
N PRO A 688 7.18 5.03 -5.04
CA PRO A 688 6.16 3.99 -5.12
C PRO A 688 6.32 3.13 -6.36
N ARG A 689 6.03 1.84 -6.20
CA ARG A 689 6.21 0.83 -7.24
C ARG A 689 4.99 -0.07 -7.33
N LEU A 690 4.60 -0.43 -8.54
CA LEU A 690 3.63 -1.49 -8.81
C LEU A 690 4.37 -2.68 -9.39
N ALA A 691 3.97 -3.89 -8.99
CA ALA A 691 4.49 -5.10 -9.58
C ALA A 691 3.37 -5.90 -10.25
N ALA A 692 3.68 -6.41 -11.44
CA ALA A 692 2.81 -7.29 -12.20
C ALA A 692 3.49 -8.65 -12.36
N VAL A 693 2.80 -9.71 -11.97
CA VAL A 693 3.22 -11.09 -12.23
C VAL A 693 2.53 -11.58 -13.51
N LEU A 694 3.31 -12.07 -14.46
CA LEU A 694 2.87 -12.42 -15.82
C LEU A 694 2.77 -13.95 -15.98
N HIS A 695 1.63 -14.56 -15.72
CA HIS A 695 1.49 -16.01 -15.91
C HIS A 695 0.99 -16.33 -17.33
N PRO A 696 1.80 -16.94 -18.21
CA PRO A 696 1.34 -17.31 -19.55
C PRO A 696 0.22 -18.34 -19.45
N VAL A 697 -0.83 -18.14 -20.24
CA VAL A 697 -1.94 -19.09 -20.31
C VAL A 697 -1.63 -20.13 -21.40
N PRO A 698 -1.49 -21.43 -21.05
CA PRO A 698 -1.32 -22.46 -22.05
C PRO A 698 -2.67 -22.72 -22.74
N SER A 699 -2.89 -22.12 -23.91
CA SER A 699 -4.07 -22.39 -24.72
C SER A 699 -3.69 -22.84 -26.12
N ALA A 700 -4.46 -23.78 -26.69
CA ALA A 700 -4.36 -24.16 -28.11
C ALA A 700 -4.89 -23.08 -29.07
N HIS A 701 -5.51 -22.03 -28.53
CA HIS A 701 -6.11 -20.96 -29.32
C HIS A 701 -5.09 -19.90 -29.71
N ASP A 702 -5.09 -19.54 -30.99
CA ASP A 702 -4.42 -18.38 -31.54
C ASP A 702 -5.29 -17.12 -31.41
N LEU A 703 -4.63 -15.96 -31.37
CA LEU A 703 -5.23 -14.67 -31.04
C LEU A 703 -4.92 -13.64 -32.13
N VAL A 704 -5.94 -12.91 -32.57
CA VAL A 704 -5.80 -11.77 -33.50
C VAL A 704 -6.61 -10.60 -32.96
N LEU A 705 -5.94 -9.47 -32.76
CA LEU A 705 -6.54 -8.19 -32.40
C LEU A 705 -6.63 -7.33 -33.66
N PHE A 706 -7.82 -6.81 -33.95
CA PHE A 706 -8.07 -5.94 -35.09
C PHE A 706 -9.03 -4.80 -34.72
N THR A 707 -8.94 -3.71 -35.47
CA THR A 707 -9.77 -2.51 -35.29
C THR A 707 -11.12 -2.66 -35.99
N GLY A 708 -12.08 -1.79 -35.70
CA GLY A 708 -13.44 -1.90 -36.24
C GLY A 708 -13.60 -1.33 -37.66
N GLU A 709 -14.86 -1.22 -38.08
CA GLU A 709 -15.23 -0.80 -39.44
C GLU A 709 -14.71 0.62 -39.77
N ALA A 710 -14.75 1.54 -38.82
CA ALA A 710 -14.25 2.91 -38.98
C ALA A 710 -12.76 2.97 -39.38
N ASP A 711 -11.99 1.96 -38.98
CA ASP A 711 -10.56 1.84 -39.27
C ASP A 711 -10.26 0.83 -40.40
N GLY A 712 -11.30 0.24 -41.01
CA GLY A 712 -11.17 -0.73 -42.11
C GLY A 712 -10.73 -2.13 -41.67
N PHE A 713 -11.13 -2.57 -40.48
CA PHE A 713 -10.84 -3.92 -39.96
C PHE A 713 -9.35 -4.30 -39.93
N ARG A 714 -8.46 -3.36 -39.60
CA ARG A 714 -7.01 -3.57 -39.67
C ARG A 714 -6.49 -4.41 -38.51
N ILE A 715 -5.59 -5.36 -38.82
CA ILE A 715 -4.90 -6.17 -37.82
C ILE A 715 -3.93 -5.29 -37.04
N ALA A 716 -4.13 -5.21 -35.73
CA ALA A 716 -3.29 -4.44 -34.81
C ALA A 716 -2.20 -5.30 -34.18
N SER A 717 -2.52 -6.54 -33.79
CA SER A 717 -1.59 -7.48 -33.15
C SER A 717 -2.04 -8.93 -33.37
N ALA A 718 -1.11 -9.89 -33.44
CA ALA A 718 -1.45 -11.31 -33.62
C ALA A 718 -0.48 -12.26 -32.90
N SER A 719 -0.95 -13.45 -32.53
CA SER A 719 -0.12 -14.51 -31.96
C SER A 719 0.82 -15.09 -33.02
N ARG A 720 1.88 -15.77 -32.57
CA ARG A 720 2.84 -16.40 -33.48
C ARG A 720 2.20 -17.46 -34.38
N GLY A 721 1.25 -18.24 -33.88
CA GLY A 721 0.51 -19.22 -34.68
C GLY A 721 -0.38 -18.55 -35.73
N ALA A 722 -1.11 -17.50 -35.37
CA ALA A 722 -1.91 -16.71 -36.31
C ALA A 722 -1.05 -16.10 -37.44
N LEU A 723 0.10 -15.51 -37.12
CA LEU A 723 1.00 -14.94 -38.12
C LEU A 723 1.57 -15.99 -39.07
N SER A 724 1.94 -17.16 -38.53
CA SER A 724 2.40 -18.28 -39.36
C SER A 724 1.32 -18.79 -40.31
N LEU A 725 0.05 -18.75 -39.89
CA LEU A 725 -1.09 -19.14 -40.71
C LEU A 725 -1.37 -18.13 -41.82
N PHE A 726 -1.27 -16.83 -41.53
CA PHE A 726 -1.44 -15.77 -42.52
C PHE A 726 -0.23 -15.60 -43.45
N GLY A 727 0.91 -16.23 -43.15
CA GLY A 727 2.15 -16.04 -43.92
C GLY A 727 2.71 -14.63 -43.80
N VAL A 728 2.40 -13.92 -42.70
CA VAL A 728 2.77 -12.53 -42.48
C VAL A 728 3.91 -12.46 -41.47
N ASP A 729 5.00 -11.77 -41.84
CA ASP A 729 6.11 -11.53 -40.91
C ASP A 729 5.70 -10.47 -39.87
N PRO A 730 6.02 -10.63 -38.57
CA PRO A 730 5.62 -9.68 -37.52
C PRO A 730 6.07 -8.23 -37.78
N SER A 731 7.16 -8.03 -38.53
CA SER A 731 7.67 -6.69 -38.86
C SER A 731 6.68 -5.88 -39.72
N THR A 732 5.94 -6.55 -40.59
CA THR A 732 4.98 -5.93 -41.53
C THR A 732 3.71 -5.42 -40.85
N LEU A 733 3.40 -5.88 -39.63
CA LEU A 733 2.27 -5.38 -38.83
C LEU A 733 2.52 -3.98 -38.26
N LYS A 734 3.78 -3.53 -38.17
CA LYS A 734 4.12 -2.23 -37.57
C LYS A 734 3.55 -1.05 -38.36
N ASP A 735 3.39 -1.20 -39.67
CA ASP A 735 2.90 -0.14 -40.55
C ASP A 735 1.35 -0.08 -40.59
N ARG A 736 0.64 -0.95 -39.84
CA ARG A 736 -0.84 -0.95 -39.67
C ARG A 736 -1.64 -0.94 -40.99
N HIS A 737 -1.12 -1.53 -42.07
CA HIS A 737 -1.75 -1.47 -43.39
C HIS A 737 -2.59 -2.70 -43.77
N ILE A 738 -2.57 -3.77 -42.99
CA ILE A 738 -3.13 -5.06 -43.40
C ILE A 738 -4.57 -5.22 -42.85
N PRO A 739 -5.61 -5.19 -43.70
CA PRO A 739 -6.98 -5.45 -43.28
C PRO A 739 -7.20 -6.95 -43.05
N LEU A 740 -7.95 -7.32 -42.01
CA LEU A 740 -8.27 -8.73 -41.73
C LEU A 740 -9.08 -9.36 -42.88
N THR A 741 -9.85 -8.56 -43.62
CA THR A 741 -10.65 -9.00 -44.77
C THR A 741 -9.81 -9.56 -45.92
N SER A 742 -8.50 -9.29 -46.00
CA SER A 742 -7.63 -9.93 -47.00
C SER A 742 -7.40 -11.42 -46.75
N PHE A 743 -7.53 -11.86 -45.49
CA PHE A 743 -7.38 -13.27 -45.10
C PHE A 743 -8.73 -13.94 -44.82
N LEU A 744 -9.71 -13.14 -44.39
CA LEU A 744 -11.07 -13.59 -44.07
C LEU A 744 -12.09 -12.78 -44.88
N PRO A 745 -12.20 -13.04 -46.21
CA PRO A 745 -13.11 -12.29 -47.09
C PRO A 745 -14.59 -12.42 -46.72
N SER A 746 -14.96 -13.42 -45.92
CA SER A 746 -16.30 -13.58 -45.33
C SER A 746 -16.66 -12.52 -44.27
N LEU A 747 -15.68 -11.77 -43.75
CA LEU A 747 -15.87 -10.62 -42.85
C LEU A 747 -16.25 -9.31 -43.57
N SER A 748 -16.43 -9.35 -44.89
CA SER A 748 -16.90 -8.21 -45.71
C SER A 748 -18.37 -7.81 -45.36
N PRO A 749 -18.92 -6.67 -45.82
CA PRO A 749 -19.85 -5.76 -45.11
C PRO A 749 -21.24 -6.31 -44.70
N SER A 750 -21.47 -7.59 -44.87
CA SER A 750 -22.60 -8.36 -44.30
C SER A 750 -22.27 -9.09 -43.00
N PHE A 751 -21.08 -8.88 -42.40
CA PHE A 751 -20.75 -9.42 -41.08
C PHE A 751 -21.59 -8.74 -39.99
N VAL A 752 -22.71 -9.37 -39.62
CA VAL A 752 -23.44 -9.03 -38.40
C VAL A 752 -22.75 -9.81 -37.28
N PRO A 753 -22.05 -9.15 -36.32
CA PRO A 753 -21.61 -9.85 -35.12
C PRO A 753 -22.85 -10.48 -34.51
N PHE A 754 -22.82 -11.78 -34.18
CA PHE A 754 -23.96 -12.47 -33.58
C PHE A 754 -24.49 -11.63 -32.41
N ALA A 755 -25.56 -10.88 -32.66
CA ALA A 755 -26.15 -9.98 -31.70
C ALA A 755 -27.04 -10.81 -30.78
N GLY A 756 -26.41 -11.58 -29.90
CA GLY A 756 -27.01 -11.92 -28.62
C GLY A 756 -27.09 -10.64 -27.81
N SER A 757 -28.08 -9.78 -28.10
CA SER A 757 -28.49 -8.71 -27.19
C SER A 757 -29.13 -9.36 -25.97
N ALA A 758 -28.31 -9.83 -25.04
CA ALA A 758 -28.73 -10.42 -23.80
C ALA A 758 -28.45 -9.44 -22.67
N SER A 759 -29.42 -8.55 -22.41
CA SER A 759 -29.40 -7.69 -21.23
C SER A 759 -29.62 -8.55 -19.99
N GLY A 760 -28.56 -8.81 -19.24
CA GLY A 760 -28.69 -9.29 -17.86
C GLY A 760 -27.76 -10.43 -17.48
N ARG A 761 -27.51 -10.49 -16.16
CA ARG A 761 -26.67 -11.45 -15.43
C ARG A 761 -26.97 -12.95 -15.66
N ALA A 762 -27.92 -13.32 -16.50
CA ALA A 762 -28.40 -14.68 -16.69
C ALA A 762 -27.80 -15.41 -17.91
N GLU A 763 -27.02 -14.76 -18.78
CA GLU A 763 -26.54 -15.36 -20.04
C GLU A 763 -25.02 -15.53 -20.18
N ILE A 764 -24.27 -15.67 -19.08
CA ILE A 764 -22.86 -16.14 -19.17
C ILE A 764 -22.78 -17.65 -19.54
N HIS A 765 -23.91 -18.33 -19.74
CA HIS A 765 -23.95 -19.76 -20.01
C HIS A 765 -24.27 -20.18 -21.47
N ALA A 766 -24.63 -19.27 -22.39
CA ALA A 766 -25.24 -19.69 -23.67
C ALA A 766 -24.30 -19.88 -24.87
N LEU A 767 -22.99 -19.59 -24.78
CA LEU A 767 -22.01 -19.83 -25.87
C LEU A 767 -20.97 -20.90 -25.52
N ARG A 768 -21.24 -21.71 -24.48
CA ARG A 768 -20.28 -22.67 -23.91
C ARG A 768 -20.18 -23.98 -24.71
N ASP A 769 -21.15 -24.29 -25.57
CA ASP A 769 -21.33 -25.67 -26.07
C ASP A 769 -21.10 -25.88 -27.59
N ALA A 770 -20.82 -24.83 -28.38
CA ALA A 770 -20.55 -25.03 -29.82
C ALA A 770 -19.08 -25.40 -30.11
N ALA A 771 -18.13 -24.88 -29.33
CA ALA A 771 -16.71 -25.20 -29.48
C ALA A 771 -16.32 -26.58 -28.95
N SER A 772 -17.11 -27.16 -28.03
CA SER A 772 -16.88 -28.50 -27.46
C SER A 772 -17.27 -29.64 -28.42
N LEU A 773 -18.00 -29.34 -29.50
CA LEU A 773 -18.34 -30.30 -30.56
C LEU A 773 -17.16 -30.59 -31.49
N ALA A 774 -16.17 -29.70 -31.59
CA ALA A 774 -14.97 -29.94 -32.39
C ALA A 774 -13.90 -30.75 -31.65
N ASP A 775 -13.84 -30.64 -30.31
CA ASP A 775 -12.86 -31.35 -29.46
C ASP A 775 -13.22 -32.83 -29.22
N SER A 776 -14.46 -33.26 -29.47
CA SER A 776 -14.91 -34.64 -29.23
C SER A 776 -14.71 -35.59 -30.43
N GLY A 777 -14.10 -35.13 -31.52
CA GLY A 777 -13.91 -35.89 -32.76
C GLY A 777 -12.82 -36.97 -32.75
N THR A 778 -12.07 -37.16 -31.66
CA THR A 778 -11.01 -38.18 -31.58
C THR A 778 -11.16 -39.07 -30.35
N SER A 779 -11.63 -40.29 -30.60
CA SER A 779 -11.45 -41.52 -29.80
C SER A 779 -11.82 -41.49 -28.31
N ALA A 780 -13.03 -41.98 -27.97
CA ALA A 780 -13.24 -43.13 -27.07
C ALA A 780 -14.72 -43.22 -26.67
N SER A 781 -15.32 -44.39 -26.93
CA SER A 781 -16.56 -44.83 -26.29
C SER A 781 -16.36 -44.88 -24.77
N ALA A 782 -17.00 -43.98 -24.03
CA ALA A 782 -17.24 -44.14 -22.60
C ALA A 782 -18.75 -44.06 -22.36
N ALA A 783 -19.38 -45.24 -22.32
CA ALA A 783 -20.73 -45.42 -21.81
C ALA A 783 -20.77 -44.99 -20.33
N ALA A 784 -21.46 -43.89 -20.03
CA ALA A 784 -21.86 -43.54 -18.68
C ALA A 784 -23.34 -43.90 -18.50
N THR A 785 -23.60 -44.97 -17.75
CA THR A 785 -24.93 -45.35 -17.27
C THR A 785 -25.41 -44.33 -16.23
N PRO A 786 -26.66 -43.83 -16.31
CA PRO A 786 -27.19 -42.93 -15.28
C PRO A 786 -27.74 -43.74 -14.11
N SER A 787 -27.21 -43.49 -12.91
CA SER A 787 -27.73 -44.02 -11.66
C SER A 787 -28.95 -43.22 -11.17
N HIS A 788 -29.95 -43.96 -10.68
CA HIS A 788 -31.19 -43.46 -10.12
C HIS A 788 -30.99 -42.57 -8.88
N ALA A 789 -31.62 -41.39 -8.87
CA ALA A 789 -32.01 -40.70 -7.64
C ALA A 789 -33.45 -40.17 -7.77
N LYS A 790 -34.34 -40.71 -6.94
CA LYS A 790 -35.74 -40.28 -6.75
C LYS A 790 -35.78 -38.96 -5.96
N HIS A 791 -36.59 -38.00 -6.40
CA HIS A 791 -37.48 -37.26 -5.50
C HIS A 791 -38.70 -36.68 -6.22
N ARG A 792 -39.86 -36.89 -5.59
CA ARG A 792 -41.22 -36.49 -5.98
C ARG A 792 -41.51 -35.03 -5.60
N GLY A 793 -42.37 -34.36 -6.38
CA GLY A 793 -43.16 -33.20 -5.96
C GLY A 793 -43.79 -32.47 -7.14
N GLY A 794 -45.10 -32.64 -7.36
CA GLY A 794 -45.83 -32.10 -8.51
C GLY A 794 -46.21 -30.62 -8.39
N GLY A 795 -46.25 -29.95 -9.53
CA GLY A 795 -46.83 -28.62 -9.74
C GLY A 795 -47.04 -28.37 -11.23
N ARG A 796 -48.30 -28.42 -11.67
CA ARG A 796 -48.73 -28.07 -13.03
C ARG A 796 -48.59 -26.55 -13.22
N GLY A 797 -47.80 -26.13 -14.21
CA GLY A 797 -47.75 -24.76 -14.72
C GLY A 797 -47.21 -24.79 -16.14
N ALA A 798 -48.05 -24.47 -17.11
CA ALA A 798 -47.70 -24.43 -18.52
C ALA A 798 -46.70 -23.28 -18.79
N GLY A 799 -45.59 -23.59 -19.45
CA GLY A 799 -44.64 -22.63 -19.98
C GLY A 799 -43.93 -23.25 -21.17
N ALA A 800 -44.21 -22.74 -22.36
CA ALA A 800 -43.59 -23.14 -23.61
C ALA A 800 -42.07 -22.86 -23.54
N GLY A 801 -41.26 -23.92 -23.60
CA GLY A 801 -39.82 -23.85 -23.77
C GLY A 801 -39.43 -24.59 -25.04
N ALA A 802 -39.13 -23.86 -26.09
CA ALA A 802 -38.57 -24.40 -27.33
C ALA A 802 -37.10 -24.77 -27.10
N GLY A 803 -36.87 -26.02 -26.70
CA GLY A 803 -35.57 -26.68 -26.84
C GLY A 803 -35.67 -27.67 -28.00
N SER A 804 -35.34 -27.24 -29.22
CA SER A 804 -35.23 -28.15 -30.36
C SER A 804 -33.92 -28.92 -30.28
N SER A 805 -33.98 -30.10 -29.68
CA SER A 805 -33.06 -31.20 -30.00
C SER A 805 -33.31 -31.62 -31.45
N LEU A 806 -32.37 -31.36 -32.36
CA LEU A 806 -32.41 -31.88 -33.73
C LEU A 806 -31.73 -33.25 -33.78
N LEU A 807 -32.41 -34.25 -33.23
CA LEU A 807 -32.30 -35.63 -33.70
C LEU A 807 -33.66 -35.98 -34.30
N ALA A 808 -33.75 -35.93 -35.62
CA ALA A 808 -34.89 -36.48 -36.34
C ALA A 808 -34.93 -37.99 -36.08
N GLN A 809 -35.89 -38.45 -35.28
CA GLN A 809 -36.19 -39.87 -35.16
C GLN A 809 -36.77 -40.36 -36.49
N VAL A 810 -35.93 -40.89 -37.37
CA VAL A 810 -36.36 -41.56 -38.60
C VAL A 810 -36.58 -43.04 -38.26
N LYS A 811 -37.82 -43.49 -38.44
CA LYS A 811 -38.20 -44.90 -38.24
C LYS A 811 -37.79 -45.69 -39.49
N PRO A 812 -36.95 -46.73 -39.40
CA PRO A 812 -36.55 -47.52 -40.57
C PRO A 812 -37.74 -48.29 -41.12
N ASP A 813 -37.78 -48.47 -42.44
CA ASP A 813 -38.82 -49.25 -43.09
C ASP A 813 -38.56 -50.77 -42.88
N LYS A 814 -39.52 -51.64 -43.22
CA LYS A 814 -39.48 -53.10 -42.90
C LYS A 814 -38.25 -53.89 -43.44
N ARG A 815 -37.34 -53.25 -44.17
CA ARG A 815 -36.07 -53.79 -44.67
C ARG A 815 -34.81 -53.18 -44.03
N GLY A 816 -34.95 -52.34 -42.98
CA GLY A 816 -33.82 -51.76 -42.25
C GLY A 816 -33.21 -50.48 -42.86
N VAL A 817 -33.71 -50.00 -43.99
CA VAL A 817 -33.19 -48.80 -44.67
C VAL A 817 -33.96 -47.55 -44.25
N ALA A 818 -33.24 -46.52 -43.80
CA ALA A 818 -33.79 -45.19 -43.53
C ALA A 818 -33.28 -44.19 -44.58
N ARG A 819 -34.19 -43.62 -45.38
CA ARG A 819 -33.85 -42.52 -46.29
C ARG A 819 -34.01 -41.20 -45.57
N VAL A 820 -32.91 -40.47 -45.40
CA VAL A 820 -32.92 -39.12 -44.82
C VAL A 820 -32.70 -38.12 -45.94
N ARG A 821 -33.71 -37.29 -46.19
CA ARG A 821 -33.55 -36.12 -47.07
C ARG A 821 -32.81 -35.06 -46.27
N VAL A 822 -31.54 -34.85 -46.59
CA VAL A 822 -30.73 -33.81 -45.95
C VAL A 822 -30.92 -32.55 -46.78
N ALA A 823 -31.54 -31.52 -46.18
CA ALA A 823 -31.59 -30.19 -46.79
C ALA A 823 -30.16 -29.72 -47.13
N PRO A 824 -29.96 -28.95 -48.21
CA PRO A 824 -28.64 -28.50 -48.65
C PRO A 824 -27.90 -27.95 -47.43
N MET A 825 -26.64 -28.40 -47.24
CA MET A 825 -25.82 -27.99 -46.11
C MET A 825 -26.08 -26.51 -45.80
N LEU A 826 -26.61 -26.26 -44.59
CA LEU A 826 -26.68 -24.92 -43.99
C LEU A 826 -25.36 -24.25 -44.36
N SER A 827 -25.42 -23.16 -45.13
CA SER A 827 -24.22 -22.60 -45.73
C SER A 827 -23.18 -22.41 -44.62
N LEU A 828 -21.90 -22.62 -44.88
CA LEU A 828 -20.82 -22.45 -43.89
C LEU A 828 -20.89 -21.11 -43.10
N LYS A 829 -21.67 -20.14 -43.59
CA LYS A 829 -22.04 -18.90 -42.88
C LYS A 829 -22.86 -19.11 -41.60
N GLU A 830 -23.69 -20.16 -41.50
CA GLU A 830 -24.58 -20.42 -40.35
C GLU A 830 -23.90 -21.25 -39.25
N THR A 831 -22.78 -21.93 -39.56
CA THR A 831 -22.04 -22.78 -38.61
C THR A 831 -20.90 -22.07 -37.88
N GLY A 832 -20.62 -20.80 -38.20
CA GLY A 832 -19.54 -20.02 -37.59
C GLY A 832 -18.12 -20.42 -38.05
N LEU A 833 -18.02 -21.25 -39.09
CA LEU A 833 -16.78 -21.77 -39.65
C LEU A 833 -16.34 -20.91 -40.84
N VAL A 834 -15.19 -20.24 -40.73
CA VAL A 834 -14.63 -19.44 -41.84
C VAL A 834 -13.61 -20.27 -42.63
N PRO A 835 -13.84 -20.54 -43.93
CA PRO A 835 -12.86 -21.22 -44.78
C PRO A 835 -11.69 -20.28 -45.12
N LEU A 836 -10.46 -20.76 -44.96
CA LEU A 836 -9.25 -20.13 -45.52
C LEU A 836 -8.99 -20.75 -46.90
N GLU A 837 -9.14 -19.99 -47.98
CA GLU A 837 -8.79 -20.46 -49.32
C GLU A 837 -7.26 -20.47 -49.47
N PHE A 838 -6.68 -21.67 -49.44
CA PHE A 838 -5.28 -21.89 -49.79
C PHE A 838 -5.23 -22.47 -51.21
N GLN A 839 -4.64 -21.75 -52.17
CA GLN A 839 -4.50 -22.24 -53.53
C GLN A 839 -3.63 -23.51 -53.55
N GLY A 840 -4.23 -24.67 -53.90
CA GLY A 840 -3.51 -25.87 -54.32
C GLY A 840 -3.40 -27.05 -53.33
N ALA A 841 -4.18 -27.12 -52.25
CA ALA A 841 -4.14 -28.25 -51.30
C ALA A 841 -5.49 -29.01 -51.18
N PRO A 842 -5.50 -30.35 -50.97
CA PRO A 842 -6.73 -31.16 -50.87
C PRO A 842 -7.48 -31.01 -49.53
N PHE A 843 -7.15 -30.00 -48.71
CA PHE A 843 -7.73 -29.76 -47.40
C PHE A 843 -8.13 -28.28 -47.25
N ALA A 844 -9.34 -28.03 -46.75
CA ALA A 844 -9.75 -26.70 -46.31
C ALA A 844 -9.34 -26.52 -44.84
N THR A 845 -8.50 -25.53 -44.55
CA THR A 845 -8.24 -25.14 -43.16
C THR A 845 -9.39 -24.26 -42.71
N VAL A 846 -10.11 -24.69 -41.68
CA VAL A 846 -11.28 -23.97 -41.18
C VAL A 846 -10.93 -23.39 -39.82
N LEU A 847 -11.33 -22.14 -39.59
CA LEU A 847 -11.14 -21.48 -38.31
C LEU A 847 -12.37 -21.74 -37.43
N ALA A 848 -12.21 -22.62 -36.44
CA ALA A 848 -13.18 -22.75 -35.35
C ALA A 848 -12.80 -21.76 -34.24
N GLY A 849 -13.66 -20.80 -33.94
CA GLY A 849 -13.29 -19.70 -33.07
C GLY A 849 -14.44 -18.85 -32.53
N SER A 850 -14.09 -17.92 -31.64
CA SER A 850 -15.00 -16.94 -31.05
C SER A 850 -14.47 -15.53 -31.31
N VAL A 851 -15.36 -14.58 -31.60
CA VAL A 851 -15.02 -13.15 -31.72
C VAL A 851 -15.59 -12.40 -30.52
N GLN A 852 -14.76 -11.60 -29.86
CA GLN A 852 -15.16 -10.68 -28.79
C GLN A 852 -15.00 -9.24 -29.30
N CYS A 853 -16.05 -8.43 -29.18
CA CYS A 853 -15.99 -7.00 -29.48
C CYS A 853 -15.84 -6.20 -28.18
N MET A 854 -15.00 -5.18 -28.22
CA MET A 854 -14.72 -4.27 -27.12
C MET A 854 -14.79 -2.84 -27.63
N ARG A 855 -15.52 -1.96 -26.94
CA ARG A 855 -15.55 -0.54 -27.27
C ARG A 855 -14.60 0.22 -26.34
N MET A 856 -13.62 0.92 -26.90
CA MET A 856 -12.61 1.65 -26.14
C MET A 856 -12.37 3.04 -26.75
N MET A 857 -12.50 4.10 -25.94
CA MET A 857 -12.29 5.50 -26.35
C MET A 857 -13.01 5.89 -27.66
N GLY A 858 -14.20 5.33 -27.89
CA GLY A 858 -15.00 5.59 -29.10
C GLY A 858 -14.65 4.73 -30.32
N SER A 859 -13.64 3.87 -30.25
CA SER A 859 -13.27 2.90 -31.30
C SER A 859 -13.67 1.48 -30.92
N GLU A 860 -14.03 0.66 -31.90
CA GLU A 860 -14.31 -0.77 -31.70
C GLU A 860 -13.05 -1.58 -31.95
N VAL A 861 -12.73 -2.47 -31.03
CA VAL A 861 -11.60 -3.39 -31.09
C VAL A 861 -12.15 -4.80 -30.99
N PHE A 862 -11.79 -5.63 -31.95
CA PHE A 862 -12.22 -7.01 -32.04
C PHE A 862 -11.06 -7.95 -31.71
N LEU A 863 -11.37 -8.98 -30.94
CA LEU A 863 -10.49 -10.10 -30.65
C LEU A 863 -11.05 -11.34 -31.31
N LEU A 864 -10.36 -11.87 -32.31
CA LEU A 864 -10.62 -13.18 -32.87
C LEU A 864 -9.74 -14.21 -32.14
N ARG A 865 -10.39 -15.24 -31.61
CA ARG A 865 -9.75 -16.40 -30.98
C ARG A 865 -10.10 -17.64 -31.78
N PHE A 866 -9.13 -18.40 -32.25
CA PHE A 866 -9.40 -19.58 -33.08
C PHE A 866 -8.40 -20.71 -32.85
N VAL A 867 -8.79 -21.93 -33.19
CA VAL A 867 -7.87 -23.06 -33.33
C VAL A 867 -7.86 -23.46 -34.81
N PRO A 868 -6.69 -23.59 -35.44
CA PRO A 868 -6.62 -24.09 -36.81
C PRO A 868 -6.99 -25.58 -36.82
N THR A 869 -8.19 -25.90 -37.31
CA THR A 869 -8.65 -27.28 -37.49
C THR A 869 -8.54 -27.67 -38.96
N ARG A 870 -7.90 -28.82 -39.22
CA ARG A 870 -7.89 -29.43 -40.55
C ARG A 870 -9.18 -30.22 -40.73
N LEU A 871 -10.07 -29.71 -41.55
CA LEU A 871 -11.26 -30.45 -41.97
C LEU A 871 -10.92 -31.24 -43.24
N VAL A 872 -10.97 -32.57 -43.14
CA VAL A 872 -10.94 -33.46 -44.29
C VAL A 872 -12.34 -33.47 -44.86
N ILE A 873 -12.54 -32.82 -46.01
CA ILE A 873 -13.81 -32.89 -46.74
C ILE A 873 -13.81 -34.27 -47.44
N PRO A 874 -14.76 -35.17 -47.14
CA PRO A 874 -14.85 -36.45 -47.83
C PRO A 874 -15.06 -36.22 -49.33
N ALA A 875 -14.40 -37.02 -50.18
CA ALA A 875 -14.60 -36.95 -51.62
C ALA A 875 -16.07 -37.26 -51.96
N GLY A 876 -16.76 -36.29 -52.59
CA GLY A 876 -18.16 -36.43 -53.02
C GLY A 876 -19.13 -35.37 -52.49
N VAL A 877 -18.68 -34.43 -51.67
CA VAL A 877 -19.52 -33.28 -51.26
C VAL A 877 -19.49 -32.21 -52.37
N PRO A 878 -20.64 -31.85 -52.99
CA PRO A 878 -20.66 -30.79 -53.98
C PRO A 878 -20.50 -29.43 -53.27
N LEU A 879 -19.58 -28.61 -53.80
CA LEU A 879 -19.49 -27.19 -53.47
C LEU A 879 -20.65 -26.47 -54.17
N ASP A 880 -21.57 -25.94 -53.37
CA ASP A 880 -22.79 -25.19 -53.70
C ASP A 880 -23.84 -25.86 -54.61
N GLY A 881 -25.03 -26.05 -54.04
CA GLY A 881 -26.30 -26.06 -54.80
C GLY A 881 -26.87 -27.40 -55.28
N SER A 882 -26.40 -28.57 -54.83
CA SER A 882 -27.04 -29.85 -55.20
C SER A 882 -27.35 -30.76 -54.00
N GLU A 883 -28.55 -31.36 -54.02
CA GLU A 883 -29.02 -32.35 -53.03
C GLU A 883 -28.27 -33.68 -53.21
N ALA A 884 -27.88 -34.31 -52.10
CA ALA A 884 -27.31 -35.66 -52.10
C ALA A 884 -28.17 -36.60 -51.22
N GLU A 885 -28.49 -37.78 -51.74
CA GLU A 885 -29.09 -38.88 -50.96
C GLU A 885 -27.98 -39.70 -50.32
N MET A 886 -27.99 -39.82 -48.99
CA MET A 886 -27.13 -40.76 -48.26
C MET A 886 -27.91 -42.05 -47.94
N LEU A 887 -27.34 -43.18 -48.35
CA LEU A 887 -27.77 -44.52 -47.94
C LEU A 887 -26.94 -44.94 -46.74
N VAL A 888 -27.61 -45.28 -45.63
CA VAL A 888 -26.96 -45.85 -44.44
C VAL A 888 -27.28 -47.35 -44.43
N ASP A 889 -26.25 -48.18 -44.64
CA ASP A 889 -26.31 -49.63 -44.39
C ASP A 889 -25.64 -49.91 -43.04
N ASP A 890 -26.40 -50.48 -42.10
CA ASP A 890 -25.88 -51.01 -40.84
C ASP A 890 -25.28 -52.41 -41.12
N ASN A 891 -23.96 -52.48 -41.25
CA ASN A 891 -23.23 -53.73 -41.04
C ASN A 891 -21.88 -53.41 -40.37
N SER A 892 -21.87 -53.50 -39.04
CA SER A 892 -20.66 -53.71 -38.26
C SER A 892 -20.42 -55.21 -38.11
N ASP A 893 -19.37 -55.71 -38.76
CA ASP A 893 -18.44 -56.74 -38.25
C ASP A 893 -17.73 -57.41 -39.43
N GLU A 894 -16.44 -57.12 -39.62
CA GLU A 894 -15.45 -58.15 -39.90
C GLU A 894 -14.02 -57.60 -39.79
N ALA A 895 -13.21 -58.30 -38.99
CA ALA A 895 -11.80 -58.05 -38.77
C ALA A 895 -10.97 -58.48 -39.99
N VAL A 896 -10.04 -57.64 -40.46
CA VAL A 896 -8.94 -58.08 -41.33
C VAL A 896 -7.63 -57.40 -40.94
N ALA A 897 -6.72 -58.21 -40.39
CA ALA A 897 -5.32 -57.88 -40.15
C ALA A 897 -4.52 -57.86 -41.48
N PRO A 898 -3.40 -57.13 -41.60
CA PRO A 898 -2.59 -57.18 -42.81
C PRO A 898 -1.65 -58.40 -42.76
N ARG A 899 -1.76 -59.28 -43.75
CA ARG A 899 -0.69 -60.23 -44.09
C ARG A 899 -0.35 -60.11 -45.57
N ALA A 900 0.87 -59.66 -45.82
CA ALA A 900 1.52 -59.76 -47.11
C ALA A 900 1.88 -61.22 -47.40
N THR A 901 1.57 -61.68 -48.62
CA THR A 901 2.25 -62.82 -49.25
C THR A 901 2.49 -62.49 -50.72
N LEU A 902 3.77 -62.30 -51.04
CA LEU A 902 4.35 -62.44 -52.37
C LEU A 902 4.38 -63.93 -52.75
N THR A 903 3.99 -64.27 -53.98
CA THR A 903 4.60 -65.35 -54.76
C THR A 903 4.52 -65.02 -56.25
N ALA A 904 5.67 -65.21 -56.90
CA ALA A 904 6.08 -64.94 -58.29
C ALA A 904 6.38 -63.48 -58.62
#